data_AF-A0A1R3IKA9-F1
#
_entry.id   AF-A0A1R3IKA9-F1
#
_cell.length_a   1.000
_cell.length_b   1.000
_cell.length_c   1.000
_cell.angle_alpha   90.00
_cell.angle_beta   90.00
_cell.angle_gamma   90.00
#
_symmetry.space_group_name_H-M   'P 1'
#
loop_
_entity.id
_entity.type
_entity.pdbx_description
1 polymer ?
#
loop_
_entity_poly.entity_id
_entity_poly.type
_entity_poly.pdbx_seq_one_letter_code
_entity_poly.pdbx_strand_id
1 'polypeptide(L)'
;MFASKPRAFNVGPVFLVCLFASTSWLLVGAQNNITNPTEVRALRAIKGSLIDPNKNLSNWDRGDPCTSNWTGVLCFNTTLDDGYLHVRELQLLNMNLSGILSPELGRLSHLRILDFMWNALSGSIPKEIGNITSLELLLLNGNHLTGPLPEELGYLPNLDRIQIDQNNISGPIPQSFANLNKTKHFHMNNNSISGQIPPELARLPYLVHFLLDNNNLSGHLPPELSRMPNLTILQLDNNDFGGTTIPNSYVNMSKLLKLSLRNCNLQGPIPDLSSIPHLGYLDLSSNRLNGTIPAQQLSQDITTIDLSNNELTGSIPANFSGLPNLQKLSLANNSLNGSISSSLWQNKTLNATESLTLDLENNMLANISGSINLPPNVTLWLKGNPVCINDNISSLQLCGSQSENENRIQSTTNSIAGCPAQSCPFPYEYSPTSNLSCFCAAPLLVGYRLKSPGFSDFISYKHRFEEYLTNGLNLDFDQLYIDSFAWEKGPRVKMYLKLYPVFNASGNNEHIFNRSEVQRIRSMFTGWLIGDSDVFGPYELLNFTLLDIYKDVLITTSKSGISKNALIGIVLGGIAIAVTLSAVVTLLIIRVRLRNYRVVSKRSHASKASLKIDGVKSFTYAELAMATNNFNSSTQVGQGGYGKVYRGTLADGTVVAIKRAQEGSLQGEREFLTEIQLLSRLHHRNLVSLIGYCDEEGEQVNIAYQSGMIFSVIDGRMGSYPSECVEKFVSLALKSCQEETDSRPSMAEVVRELEKIWQMMPESDTGIPESIDTLPEKMTSPPYSASSSMVKNAYVSSDVSGSDLVSGVVPSITPR
;
A
#
# COMPACT_ATOMS: atom_id res chain seq x y z
N MET A 1 6.62 -7.66 -92.25
CA MET A 1 7.53 -6.60 -91.76
C MET A 1 6.81 -5.86 -90.64
N PHE A 2 7.52 -5.55 -89.56
CA PHE A 2 7.08 -4.96 -88.28
C PHE A 2 6.52 -5.90 -87.20
N ALA A 3 7.44 -6.25 -86.27
CA ALA A 3 7.17 -6.85 -84.98
C ALA A 3 6.64 -5.78 -84.00
N SER A 4 5.55 -6.10 -83.30
CA SER A 4 5.00 -5.30 -82.20
C SER A 4 5.48 -5.82 -80.84
N LYS A 5 6.04 -4.91 -80.04
CA LYS A 5 6.43 -5.11 -78.63
C LYS A 5 5.18 -5.26 -77.73
N PRO A 6 5.19 -6.12 -76.70
CA PRO A 6 4.33 -5.91 -75.55
C PRO A 6 4.98 -4.96 -74.53
N ARG A 7 4.22 -3.95 -74.09
CA ARG A 7 4.54 -3.04 -72.98
C ARG A 7 4.47 -3.81 -71.66
N ALA A 8 5.53 -3.77 -70.86
CA ALA A 8 5.51 -4.20 -69.47
C ALA A 8 4.74 -3.18 -68.62
N PHE A 9 3.66 -3.63 -67.97
CA PHE A 9 2.97 -2.88 -66.92
C PHE A 9 3.77 -3.00 -65.61
N ASN A 10 4.12 -1.85 -65.02
CA ASN A 10 4.67 -1.72 -63.68
C ASN A 10 3.59 -2.08 -62.65
N VAL A 11 3.67 -3.25 -62.01
CA VAL A 11 2.82 -3.65 -60.87
C VAL A 11 3.60 -3.69 -59.54
N GLY A 12 4.80 -3.11 -59.52
CA GLY A 12 5.66 -3.06 -58.33
C GLY A 12 5.16 -2.25 -57.12
N PRO A 13 4.43 -1.11 -57.27
CA PRO A 13 4.10 -0.28 -56.09
C PRO A 13 2.80 -0.68 -55.38
N VAL A 14 1.87 -1.38 -56.04
CA VAL A 14 0.54 -1.68 -55.49
C VAL A 14 0.59 -2.86 -54.51
N PHE A 15 1.50 -3.81 -54.71
CA PHE A 15 1.64 -4.96 -53.81
C PHE A 15 2.29 -4.60 -52.46
N LEU A 16 3.21 -3.62 -52.44
CA LEU A 16 3.85 -3.18 -51.19
C LEU A 16 2.88 -2.40 -50.28
N VAL A 17 2.03 -1.55 -50.86
CA VAL A 17 1.05 -0.77 -50.07
C VAL A 17 -0.04 -1.67 -49.48
N CYS A 18 -0.47 -2.72 -50.19
CA CYS A 18 -1.43 -3.69 -49.65
C CYS A 18 -0.86 -4.57 -48.52
N LEU A 19 0.47 -4.80 -48.49
CA LEU A 19 1.15 -5.52 -47.40
C LEU A 19 1.35 -4.66 -46.14
N PHE A 20 1.55 -3.34 -46.29
CA PHE A 20 1.57 -2.42 -45.15
C PHE A 20 0.15 -2.10 -44.63
N ALA A 21 -0.86 -2.07 -45.50
CA ALA A 21 -2.26 -1.90 -45.09
C ALA A 21 -2.84 -3.15 -44.40
N SER A 22 -2.48 -4.36 -44.84
CA SER A 22 -2.95 -5.61 -44.21
C SER A 22 -2.26 -5.93 -42.88
N THR A 23 -1.01 -5.52 -42.70
CA THR A 23 -0.31 -5.61 -41.40
C THR A 23 -0.79 -4.55 -40.40
N SER A 24 -1.35 -3.43 -40.88
CA SER A 24 -2.01 -2.43 -40.02
C SER A 24 -3.41 -2.87 -39.59
N TRP A 25 -4.07 -3.75 -40.34
CA TRP A 25 -5.40 -4.30 -40.02
C TRP A 25 -5.34 -5.64 -39.27
N LEU A 26 -4.17 -6.28 -39.19
CA LEU A 26 -3.94 -7.48 -38.37
C LEU A 26 -3.35 -7.18 -36.97
N LEU A 27 -3.17 -5.91 -36.62
CA LEU A 27 -2.89 -5.46 -35.24
C LEU A 27 -4.16 -5.11 -34.45
N VAL A 28 -5.35 -5.22 -35.07
CA VAL A 28 -6.62 -5.16 -34.36
C VAL A 28 -6.98 -6.59 -33.95
N GLY A 29 -6.59 -7.00 -32.75
CA GLY A 29 -6.96 -8.32 -32.21
C GLY A 29 -5.98 -9.00 -31.26
N ALA A 30 -4.97 -8.29 -30.73
CA ALA A 30 -4.30 -8.69 -29.50
C ALA A 30 -4.49 -7.56 -28.50
N GLN A 31 -5.67 -7.54 -27.86
CA GLN A 31 -5.93 -6.65 -26.74
C GLN A 31 -5.02 -7.11 -25.61
N ASN A 32 -3.87 -6.47 -25.47
CA ASN A 32 -3.04 -6.67 -24.29
C ASN A 32 -3.90 -6.15 -23.13
N ASN A 33 -4.32 -7.06 -22.24
CA ASN A 33 -5.04 -6.75 -21.01
C ASN A 33 -4.16 -5.86 -20.12
N ILE A 34 -4.05 -4.57 -20.43
CA ILE A 34 -3.22 -3.60 -19.70
C ILE A 34 -4.10 -2.68 -18.86
N THR A 35 -3.58 -2.29 -17.71
CA THR A 35 -4.22 -1.35 -16.79
C THR A 35 -4.24 0.05 -17.40
N ASN A 36 -5.30 0.82 -17.16
CA ASN A 36 -5.42 2.19 -17.65
C ASN A 36 -4.18 3.02 -17.24
N PRO A 37 -3.45 3.66 -18.17
CA PRO A 37 -2.19 4.37 -17.87
C PRO A 37 -2.32 5.51 -16.83
N THR A 38 -3.51 6.06 -16.65
CA THR A 38 -3.77 7.06 -15.61
C THR A 38 -3.81 6.42 -14.23
N GLU A 39 -4.45 5.27 -14.08
CA GLU A 39 -4.47 4.51 -12.83
C GLU A 39 -3.09 3.95 -12.49
N VAL A 40 -2.31 3.51 -13.48
CA VAL A 40 -0.91 3.08 -13.25
C VAL A 40 -0.07 4.22 -12.65
N ARG A 41 -0.21 5.45 -13.18
CA ARG A 41 0.48 6.63 -12.62
C ARG A 41 -0.03 6.96 -11.23
N ALA A 42 -1.33 6.90 -11.01
CA ALA A 42 -1.94 7.14 -9.71
C ALA A 42 -1.43 6.15 -8.65
N LEU A 43 -1.42 4.84 -8.94
CA LEU A 43 -0.89 3.82 -8.03
C LEU A 43 0.59 4.06 -7.70
N ARG A 44 1.43 4.45 -8.67
CA ARG A 44 2.83 4.79 -8.39
C ARG A 44 2.96 6.03 -7.50
N ALA A 45 2.13 7.04 -7.71
CA ALA A 45 2.09 8.22 -6.86
C ALA A 45 1.57 7.90 -5.43
N ILE A 46 0.56 7.04 -5.32
CA ILE A 46 0.06 6.52 -4.04
C ILE A 46 1.20 5.81 -3.30
N LYS A 47 1.91 4.88 -3.96
CA LYS A 47 3.07 4.21 -3.37
C LYS A 47 4.14 5.21 -2.91
N GLY A 48 4.41 6.25 -3.70
CA GLY A 48 5.37 7.31 -3.36
C GLY A 48 4.97 8.16 -2.15
N SER A 49 3.69 8.22 -1.81
CA SER A 49 3.18 8.90 -0.60
C SER A 49 3.22 8.03 0.68
N LEU A 50 3.47 6.73 0.51
CA LEU A 50 3.49 5.74 1.58
C LEU A 50 4.91 5.40 1.98
N ILE A 51 5.11 5.18 3.28
CA ILE A 51 6.34 4.65 3.85
C ILE A 51 6.05 3.19 4.23
N ASP A 52 6.76 2.27 3.58
CA ASP A 52 6.55 0.82 3.69
C ASP A 52 7.83 0.14 4.24
N PRO A 53 8.02 0.12 5.57
CA PRO A 53 9.23 -0.43 6.20
C PRO A 53 9.38 -1.94 5.95
N ASN A 54 8.25 -2.64 5.80
CA ASN A 54 8.22 -4.10 5.62
C ASN A 54 8.31 -4.52 4.14
N LYS A 55 8.35 -3.56 3.22
CA LYS A 55 8.41 -3.79 1.75
C LYS A 55 7.24 -4.63 1.23
N ASN A 56 6.07 -4.52 1.86
CA ASN A 56 4.83 -5.19 1.46
C ASN A 56 4.39 -4.81 0.03
N LEU A 57 4.73 -3.60 -0.44
CA LEU A 57 4.41 -3.04 -1.75
C LEU A 57 5.57 -3.14 -2.76
N SER A 58 6.58 -3.98 -2.48
CA SER A 58 7.79 -4.08 -3.31
C SER A 58 7.55 -4.55 -4.76
N ASN A 59 6.43 -5.22 -5.03
CA ASN A 59 6.05 -5.63 -6.39
C ASN A 59 5.43 -4.49 -7.24
N TRP A 60 5.10 -3.34 -6.65
CA TRP A 60 4.49 -2.21 -7.37
C TRP A 60 5.43 -1.49 -8.37
N ASP A 61 6.68 -1.93 -8.49
CA ASP A 61 7.62 -1.43 -9.51
C ASP A 61 7.78 -2.41 -10.68
N ARG A 62 7.09 -3.55 -10.66
CA ARG A 62 7.32 -4.65 -11.60
C ARG A 62 6.04 -4.99 -12.35
N GLY A 63 6.10 -4.85 -13.67
CA GLY A 63 4.99 -5.18 -14.57
C GLY A 63 3.80 -4.24 -14.47
N ASP A 64 2.69 -4.67 -15.05
CA ASP A 64 1.41 -3.96 -15.08
C ASP A 64 0.56 -4.34 -13.83
N PRO A 65 -0.09 -3.37 -13.16
CA PRO A 65 -0.77 -3.61 -11.88
C PRO A 65 -1.77 -4.76 -11.88
N CYS A 66 -2.66 -4.80 -12.86
CA CYS A 66 -3.73 -5.79 -12.93
C CYS A 66 -3.27 -7.17 -13.40
N THR A 67 -2.21 -7.25 -14.21
CA THR A 67 -1.71 -8.53 -14.75
C THR A 67 -0.52 -9.11 -13.99
N SER A 68 0.14 -8.30 -13.16
CA SER A 68 1.33 -8.70 -12.38
C SER A 68 1.03 -8.89 -10.89
N ASN A 69 -0.26 -8.92 -10.50
CA ASN A 69 -0.74 -9.10 -9.13
C ASN A 69 -0.06 -8.19 -8.12
N TRP A 70 -0.14 -6.88 -8.36
CA TRP A 70 0.33 -5.94 -7.35
C TRP A 70 -0.39 -6.16 -6.02
N THR A 71 0.38 -6.16 -4.94
CA THR A 71 -0.16 -6.48 -3.61
C THR A 71 -1.29 -5.52 -3.29
N GLY A 72 -2.47 -6.05 -2.96
CA GLY A 72 -3.65 -5.26 -2.62
C GLY A 72 -4.37 -4.61 -3.79
N VAL A 73 -3.92 -4.77 -5.04
CA VAL A 73 -4.61 -4.21 -6.22
C VAL A 73 -5.45 -5.30 -6.86
N LEU A 74 -6.78 -5.15 -6.82
CA LEU A 74 -7.71 -6.07 -7.50
C LEU A 74 -8.42 -5.32 -8.61
N CYS A 75 -8.43 -5.91 -9.80
CA CYS A 75 -8.98 -5.30 -11.00
C CYS A 75 -10.25 -6.01 -11.48
N PHE A 76 -10.97 -5.37 -12.39
CA PHE A 76 -11.99 -6.07 -13.17
C PHE A 76 -11.34 -7.19 -14.00
N ASN A 77 -12.05 -8.31 -14.13
CA ASN A 77 -11.54 -9.48 -14.87
C ASN A 77 -11.50 -9.27 -16.39
N THR A 78 -12.16 -8.22 -16.89
CA THR A 78 -12.26 -7.88 -18.30
C THR A 78 -11.97 -6.40 -18.50
N THR A 79 -11.49 -6.04 -19.69
CA THR A 79 -11.38 -4.64 -20.09
C THR A 79 -12.75 -3.98 -20.13
N LEU A 80 -12.83 -2.70 -19.73
CA LEU A 80 -14.06 -1.90 -19.84
C LEU A 80 -14.16 -1.28 -21.24
N ASP A 81 -15.17 -0.42 -21.45
CA ASP A 81 -15.49 0.18 -22.75
C ASP A 81 -14.35 1.02 -23.36
N ASP A 82 -13.43 1.51 -22.53
CA ASP A 82 -12.24 2.26 -22.96
C ASP A 82 -11.09 1.35 -23.44
N GLY A 83 -11.29 0.03 -23.37
CA GLY A 83 -10.33 -0.99 -23.80
C GLY A 83 -9.25 -1.34 -22.78
N TYR A 84 -9.31 -0.80 -21.55
CA TYR A 84 -8.32 -1.02 -20.49
C TYR A 84 -8.88 -1.84 -19.32
N LEU A 85 -7.98 -2.52 -18.58
CA LEU A 85 -8.28 -3.00 -17.24
C LEU A 85 -8.30 -1.84 -16.26
N HIS A 86 -9.17 -1.94 -15.25
CA HIS A 86 -9.33 -0.94 -14.21
C HIS A 86 -9.24 -1.53 -12.81
N VAL A 87 -8.66 -0.77 -11.90
CA VAL A 87 -8.62 -1.09 -10.47
C VAL A 87 -10.03 -0.99 -9.89
N ARG A 88 -10.50 -2.11 -9.35
CA ARG A 88 -11.81 -2.22 -8.68
C ARG A 88 -11.68 -2.07 -7.17
N GLU A 89 -10.62 -2.61 -6.58
CA GLU A 89 -10.41 -2.59 -5.14
C GLU A 89 -8.93 -2.33 -4.85
N LEU A 90 -8.68 -1.51 -3.83
CA LEU A 90 -7.37 -1.26 -3.27
C LEU A 90 -7.42 -1.66 -1.79
N GLN A 91 -6.86 -2.83 -1.47
CA GLN A 91 -6.93 -3.49 -0.17
C GLN A 91 -5.55 -3.54 0.50
N LEU A 92 -5.27 -2.59 1.38
CA LEU A 92 -3.99 -2.39 2.07
C LEU A 92 -4.13 -2.50 3.60
N LEU A 93 -5.08 -3.32 4.06
CA LEU A 93 -5.33 -3.64 5.47
C LEU A 93 -4.06 -4.16 6.18
N ASN A 94 -3.74 -3.57 7.34
CA ASN A 94 -2.75 -4.09 8.30
C ASN A 94 -1.38 -4.39 7.68
N MET A 95 -0.84 -3.45 6.89
CA MET A 95 0.44 -3.58 6.18
C MET A 95 1.58 -2.80 6.85
N ASN A 96 1.36 -2.22 8.04
CA ASN A 96 2.33 -1.37 8.74
C ASN A 96 2.81 -0.18 7.88
N LEU A 97 1.92 0.36 7.05
CA LEU A 97 2.20 1.51 6.19
C LEU A 97 2.10 2.80 7.01
N SER A 98 2.95 3.78 6.72
CA SER A 98 2.83 5.16 7.23
C SER A 98 2.92 6.16 6.07
N GLY A 99 3.00 7.46 6.36
CA GLY A 99 2.94 8.52 5.34
C GLY A 99 1.56 9.16 5.27
N ILE A 100 1.07 9.47 4.07
CA ILE A 100 -0.21 10.18 3.85
C ILE A 100 -1.06 9.50 2.77
N LEU A 101 -2.36 9.78 2.77
CA LEU A 101 -3.24 9.45 1.64
C LEU A 101 -2.98 10.42 0.48
N SER A 102 -2.58 9.90 -0.69
CA SER A 102 -2.32 10.73 -1.88
C SER A 102 -3.62 11.26 -2.51
N PRO A 103 -3.67 12.54 -2.92
CA PRO A 103 -4.77 13.07 -3.75
C PRO A 103 -4.99 12.32 -5.07
N GLU A 104 -3.95 11.64 -5.59
CA GLU A 104 -4.06 10.85 -6.82
C GLU A 104 -5.00 9.63 -6.67
N LEU A 105 -5.42 9.28 -5.44
CA LEU A 105 -6.51 8.33 -5.21
C LEU A 105 -7.77 8.69 -6.00
N GLY A 106 -8.07 9.98 -6.15
CA GLY A 106 -9.21 10.48 -6.93
C GLY A 106 -9.18 10.13 -8.42
N ARG A 107 -8.08 9.57 -8.93
CA ARG A 107 -7.92 9.17 -10.34
C ARG A 107 -8.21 7.69 -10.59
N LEU A 108 -8.44 6.91 -9.54
CA LEU A 108 -8.90 5.52 -9.66
C LEU A 108 -10.43 5.51 -9.87
N SER A 109 -10.89 6.02 -11.02
CA SER A 109 -12.28 6.42 -11.26
C SER A 109 -13.31 5.28 -11.23
N HIS A 110 -12.85 4.02 -11.28
CA HIS A 110 -13.70 2.82 -11.22
C HIS A 110 -13.56 2.05 -9.90
N LEU A 111 -12.82 2.60 -8.94
CA LEU A 111 -12.60 1.99 -7.63
C LEU A 111 -13.92 1.90 -6.86
N ARG A 112 -14.22 0.71 -6.33
CA ARG A 112 -15.39 0.43 -5.49
C ARG A 112 -15.03 0.31 -4.01
N ILE A 113 -13.85 -0.22 -3.72
CA ILE A 113 -13.39 -0.43 -2.34
C ILE A 113 -12.03 0.23 -2.17
N LEU A 114 -11.96 1.17 -1.22
CA LEU A 114 -10.73 1.81 -0.77
C LEU A 114 -10.48 1.41 0.68
N ASP A 115 -9.50 0.53 0.90
CA ASP A 115 -9.17 -0.02 2.21
C ASP A 115 -7.70 0.25 2.56
N PHE A 116 -7.52 1.04 3.61
CA PHE A 116 -6.24 1.37 4.25
C PHE A 116 -6.30 1.13 5.77
N MET A 117 -7.22 0.29 6.24
CA MET A 117 -7.45 0.11 7.68
C MET A 117 -6.21 -0.41 8.41
N TRP A 118 -6.10 -0.08 9.69
CA TRP A 118 -5.08 -0.62 10.60
C TRP A 118 -3.64 -0.38 10.11
N ASN A 119 -3.34 0.86 9.73
CA ASN A 119 -2.00 1.31 9.39
C ASN A 119 -1.62 2.49 10.31
N ALA A 120 -0.50 3.17 10.01
CA ALA A 120 -0.04 4.36 10.71
C ALA A 120 -0.07 5.60 9.79
N LEU A 121 -1.12 5.72 8.96
CA LEU A 121 -1.27 6.84 8.03
C LEU A 121 -1.62 8.12 8.77
N SER A 122 -1.09 9.24 8.30
CA SER A 122 -1.27 10.57 8.86
C SER A 122 -1.77 11.56 7.80
N GLY A 123 -1.90 12.84 8.15
CA GLY A 123 -2.44 13.87 7.26
C GLY A 123 -3.97 13.78 7.14
N SER A 124 -4.55 14.55 6.22
CA SER A 124 -6.00 14.62 6.01
C SER A 124 -6.51 13.65 4.96
N ILE A 125 -7.81 13.32 5.03
CA ILE A 125 -8.50 12.64 3.94
C ILE A 125 -8.55 13.59 2.72
N PRO A 126 -7.97 13.24 1.56
CA PRO A 126 -7.99 14.10 0.38
C PRO A 126 -9.41 14.26 -0.17
N LYS A 127 -9.79 15.50 -0.48
CA LYS A 127 -11.10 15.80 -1.09
C LYS A 127 -11.29 15.15 -2.45
N GLU A 128 -10.20 14.86 -3.16
CA GLU A 128 -10.17 14.23 -4.47
C GLU A 128 -10.77 12.82 -4.45
N ILE A 129 -10.87 12.16 -3.28
CA ILE A 129 -11.63 10.91 -3.12
C ILE A 129 -13.10 11.10 -3.53
N GLY A 130 -13.65 12.32 -3.41
CA GLY A 130 -14.98 12.68 -3.91
C GLY A 130 -15.16 12.55 -5.43
N ASN A 131 -14.08 12.40 -6.22
CA ASN A 131 -14.16 12.15 -7.66
C ASN A 131 -14.41 10.66 -7.99
N ILE A 132 -14.29 9.75 -7.02
CA ILE A 132 -14.45 8.30 -7.23
C ILE A 132 -15.94 7.95 -7.17
N THR A 133 -16.71 8.33 -8.18
CA THR A 133 -18.19 8.17 -8.15
C THR A 133 -18.66 6.70 -8.07
N SER A 134 -17.78 5.75 -8.36
CA SER A 134 -18.01 4.31 -8.19
C SER A 134 -17.79 3.79 -6.77
N LEU A 135 -17.27 4.60 -5.84
CA LEU A 135 -16.88 4.16 -4.52
C LEU A 135 -18.10 3.69 -3.72
N GLU A 136 -17.99 2.48 -3.18
CA GLU A 136 -19.01 1.82 -2.35
C GLU A 136 -18.54 1.77 -0.89
N LEU A 137 -17.26 1.45 -0.65
CA LEU A 137 -16.68 1.31 0.68
C LEU A 137 -15.45 2.22 0.86
N LEU A 138 -15.51 3.12 1.84
CA LEU A 138 -14.38 3.93 2.30
C LEU A 138 -13.95 3.46 3.69
N LEU A 139 -12.83 2.76 3.76
CA LEU A 139 -12.38 2.02 4.95
C LEU A 139 -10.98 2.52 5.38
N LEU A 140 -10.95 3.43 6.35
CA LEU A 140 -9.75 4.14 6.81
C LEU A 140 -9.53 4.06 8.34
N ASN A 141 -10.33 3.26 9.04
CA ASN A 141 -10.27 3.15 10.51
C ASN A 141 -8.93 2.60 11.03
N GLY A 142 -8.58 2.98 12.26
CA GLY A 142 -7.35 2.53 12.91
C GLY A 142 -6.08 3.12 12.28
N ASN A 143 -6.06 4.45 12.09
CA ASN A 143 -4.93 5.21 11.57
C ASN A 143 -4.70 6.47 12.45
N HIS A 144 -3.86 7.40 11.99
CA HIS A 144 -3.60 8.71 12.60
C HIS A 144 -4.07 9.87 11.71
N LEU A 145 -5.16 9.68 10.95
CA LEU A 145 -5.69 10.70 10.04
C LEU A 145 -6.24 11.89 10.83
N THR A 146 -6.04 13.09 10.30
CA THR A 146 -6.35 14.38 10.94
C THR A 146 -7.14 15.29 10.01
N GLY A 147 -7.43 16.53 10.43
CA GLY A 147 -8.15 17.51 9.62
C GLY A 147 -9.66 17.24 9.50
N PRO A 148 -10.40 18.09 8.77
CA PRO A 148 -11.84 17.96 8.62
C PRO A 148 -12.25 16.89 7.60
N LEU A 149 -13.50 16.43 7.72
CA LEU A 149 -14.15 15.62 6.69
C LEU A 149 -14.39 16.48 5.43
N PRO A 150 -13.94 16.05 4.23
CA PRO A 150 -14.20 16.78 2.99
C PRO A 150 -15.68 16.79 2.62
N GLU A 151 -16.21 17.95 2.21
CA GLU A 151 -17.61 18.07 1.78
C GLU A 151 -17.89 17.25 0.52
N GLU A 152 -16.88 17.07 -0.32
CA GLU A 152 -16.93 16.34 -1.58
C GLU A 152 -17.34 14.87 -1.40
N LEU A 153 -17.04 14.27 -0.25
CA LEU A 153 -17.47 12.89 0.06
C LEU A 153 -18.99 12.78 0.09
N GLY A 154 -19.71 13.84 0.45
CA GLY A 154 -21.17 13.87 0.50
C GLY A 154 -21.86 13.69 -0.86
N TYR A 155 -21.11 13.76 -1.97
CA TYR A 155 -21.64 13.65 -3.34
C TYR A 155 -21.34 12.30 -4.01
N LEU A 156 -20.85 11.30 -3.26
CA LEU A 156 -20.58 9.97 -3.78
C LEU A 156 -21.87 9.14 -3.88
N PRO A 157 -22.38 8.84 -5.09
CA PRO A 157 -23.75 8.31 -5.27
C PRO A 157 -23.88 6.81 -4.93
N ASN A 158 -22.77 6.10 -4.79
CA ASN A 158 -22.74 4.66 -4.53
C ASN A 158 -22.23 4.30 -3.14
N LEU A 159 -21.82 5.29 -2.34
CA LEU A 159 -21.17 5.06 -1.07
C LEU A 159 -22.17 4.42 -0.10
N ASP A 160 -21.85 3.21 0.35
CA ASP A 160 -22.63 2.42 1.29
C ASP A 160 -22.08 2.55 2.72
N ARG A 161 -20.75 2.56 2.85
CA ARG A 161 -20.07 2.54 4.15
C ARG A 161 -18.95 3.55 4.22
N ILE A 162 -19.02 4.42 5.24
CA ILE A 162 -17.92 5.28 5.67
C ILE A 162 -17.44 4.77 7.01
N GLN A 163 -16.24 4.18 7.02
CA GLN A 163 -15.61 3.66 8.22
C GLN A 163 -14.26 4.33 8.44
N ILE A 164 -14.24 5.29 9.36
CA ILE A 164 -13.11 6.18 9.65
C ILE A 164 -12.81 6.26 11.14
N ASP A 165 -13.42 5.38 11.93
CA ASP A 165 -13.28 5.35 13.37
C ASP A 165 -11.83 5.11 13.83
N GLN A 166 -11.50 5.51 15.07
CA GLN A 166 -10.15 5.38 15.62
C GLN A 166 -9.10 6.12 14.78
N ASN A 167 -9.30 7.43 14.66
CA ASN A 167 -8.39 8.38 14.02
C ASN A 167 -8.37 9.68 14.86
N ASN A 168 -7.80 10.75 14.32
CA ASN A 168 -7.75 12.10 14.90
C ASN A 168 -8.49 13.13 14.04
N ILE A 169 -9.57 12.71 13.35
CA ILE A 169 -10.36 13.56 12.45
C ILE A 169 -11.09 14.62 13.29
N SER A 170 -11.11 15.86 12.81
CA SER A 170 -11.60 17.03 13.52
C SER A 170 -12.67 17.78 12.72
N GLY A 171 -13.16 18.93 13.22
CA GLY A 171 -14.16 19.73 12.53
C GLY A 171 -15.56 19.10 12.53
N PRO A 172 -16.56 19.73 11.88
CA PRO A 172 -17.94 19.27 11.88
C PRO A 172 -18.22 18.15 10.88
N ILE A 173 -19.33 17.43 11.09
CA ILE A 173 -19.90 16.56 10.07
C ILE A 173 -20.47 17.45 8.94
N PRO A 174 -20.03 17.30 7.68
CA PRO A 174 -20.52 18.13 6.59
C PRO A 174 -22.02 17.96 6.34
N GLN A 175 -22.73 19.07 6.11
CA GLN A 175 -24.16 19.02 5.75
C GLN A 175 -24.39 18.27 4.43
N SER A 176 -23.40 18.28 3.52
CA SER A 176 -23.44 17.55 2.25
C SER A 176 -23.61 16.04 2.44
N PHE A 177 -23.27 15.47 3.61
CA PHE A 177 -23.45 14.04 3.88
C PHE A 177 -24.93 13.64 3.90
N ALA A 178 -25.86 14.59 4.01
CA ALA A 178 -27.28 14.33 3.83
C ALA A 178 -27.67 13.92 2.39
N ASN A 179 -26.76 14.07 1.42
CA ASN A 179 -26.96 13.67 0.02
C ASN A 179 -26.53 12.22 -0.27
N LEU A 180 -25.98 11.51 0.71
CA LEU A 180 -25.48 10.14 0.60
C LEU A 180 -26.60 9.09 0.58
N ASN A 181 -27.38 9.13 -0.50
CA ASN A 181 -28.61 8.39 -0.72
C ASN A 181 -28.50 6.86 -0.80
N LYS A 182 -27.30 6.27 -0.74
CA LYS A 182 -27.10 4.82 -0.57
C LYS A 182 -26.42 4.41 0.74
N THR A 183 -25.93 5.37 1.52
CA THR A 183 -25.15 5.05 2.72
C THR A 183 -26.01 4.42 3.80
N LYS A 184 -25.53 3.29 4.30
CA LYS A 184 -26.12 2.54 5.42
C LYS A 184 -25.34 2.69 6.72
N HIS A 185 -24.04 3.00 6.62
CA HIS A 185 -23.15 2.92 7.78
C HIS A 185 -22.28 4.16 7.90
N PHE A 186 -22.49 4.92 8.96
CA PHE A 186 -21.58 5.95 9.44
C PHE A 186 -20.89 5.46 10.70
N HIS A 187 -19.65 5.02 10.55
CA HIS A 187 -18.78 4.61 11.64
C HIS A 187 -17.64 5.63 11.77
N MET A 188 -17.83 6.62 12.64
CA MET A 188 -16.91 7.75 12.83
C MET A 188 -16.53 7.96 14.29
N ASN A 189 -16.80 6.96 15.13
CA ASN A 189 -16.48 6.97 16.55
C ASN A 189 -14.97 7.07 16.83
N ASN A 190 -14.58 7.45 18.05
CA ASN A 190 -13.18 7.59 18.47
C ASN A 190 -12.37 8.52 17.55
N ASN A 191 -12.82 9.77 17.45
CA ASN A 191 -12.18 10.85 16.70
C ASN A 191 -12.25 12.16 17.53
N SER A 192 -12.03 13.31 16.90
CA SER A 192 -12.20 14.64 17.47
C SER A 192 -13.24 15.47 16.69
N ILE A 193 -14.23 14.81 16.09
CA ILE A 193 -15.32 15.46 15.33
C ILE A 193 -16.12 16.33 16.29
N SER A 194 -16.46 17.54 15.86
CA SER A 194 -17.01 18.60 16.71
C SER A 194 -18.26 19.23 16.10
N GLY A 195 -18.84 20.21 16.82
CA GLY A 195 -20.05 20.90 16.34
C GLY A 195 -21.32 20.07 16.46
N GLN A 196 -22.39 20.61 15.88
CA GLN A 196 -23.76 20.07 15.92
C GLN A 196 -23.93 18.92 14.93
N ILE A 197 -24.63 17.84 15.33
CA ILE A 197 -25.10 16.82 14.37
C ILE A 197 -26.09 17.50 13.41
N PRO A 198 -25.83 17.55 12.09
CA PRO A 198 -26.72 18.22 11.14
C PRO A 198 -28.09 17.53 11.11
N PRO A 199 -29.20 18.25 11.40
CA PRO A 199 -30.54 17.67 11.35
C PRO A 199 -30.92 17.09 9.98
N GLU A 200 -30.31 17.59 8.90
CA GLU A 200 -30.52 17.14 7.53
C GLU A 200 -30.13 15.69 7.30
N LEU A 201 -29.23 15.12 8.12
CA LEU A 201 -28.88 13.71 8.04
C LEU A 201 -30.09 12.80 8.21
N ALA A 202 -31.15 13.27 8.87
CA ALA A 202 -32.41 12.55 9.00
C ALA A 202 -33.08 12.21 7.65
N ARG A 203 -32.65 12.83 6.54
CA ARG A 203 -33.14 12.55 5.18
C ARG A 203 -32.54 11.27 4.57
N LEU A 204 -31.49 10.71 5.18
CA LEU A 204 -30.81 9.53 4.64
C LEU A 204 -31.74 8.31 4.63
N PRO A 205 -32.09 7.78 3.45
CA PRO A 205 -33.17 6.79 3.35
C PRO A 205 -32.77 5.39 3.81
N TYR A 206 -31.47 5.07 3.84
CA TYR A 206 -30.99 3.72 4.13
C TYR A 206 -30.03 3.64 5.33
N LEU A 207 -29.79 4.74 6.06
CA LEU A 207 -28.86 4.70 7.19
C LEU A 207 -29.38 3.75 8.28
N VAL A 208 -28.58 2.73 8.59
CA VAL A 208 -28.87 1.68 9.58
C VAL A 208 -28.06 1.89 10.85
N HIS A 209 -26.77 2.22 10.70
CA HIS A 209 -25.84 2.39 11.81
C HIS A 209 -25.30 3.82 11.84
N PHE A 210 -25.50 4.49 12.98
CA PHE A 210 -24.97 5.81 13.23
C PHE A 210 -24.13 5.81 14.51
N LEU A 211 -22.82 5.55 14.34
CA LEU A 211 -21.84 5.44 15.41
C LEU A 211 -20.93 6.67 15.42
N LEU A 212 -21.16 7.56 16.39
CA LEU A 212 -20.41 8.80 16.58
C LEU A 212 -19.86 8.95 18.01
N ASP A 213 -19.86 7.87 18.80
CA ASP A 213 -19.35 7.89 20.16
C ASP A 213 -17.87 8.29 20.25
N ASN A 214 -17.45 8.81 21.41
CA ASN A 214 -16.08 9.23 21.69
C ASN A 214 -15.60 10.30 20.69
N ASN A 215 -16.34 11.41 20.61
CA ASN A 215 -16.02 12.59 19.81
C ASN A 215 -16.21 13.86 20.66
N ASN A 216 -16.16 15.03 20.03
CA ASN A 216 -16.34 16.34 20.66
C ASN A 216 -17.61 17.04 20.13
N LEU A 217 -18.65 16.26 19.78
CA LEU A 217 -19.92 16.77 19.28
C LEU A 217 -20.62 17.59 20.36
N SER A 218 -21.36 18.60 19.92
CA SER A 218 -21.98 19.59 20.79
C SER A 218 -23.34 20.05 20.28
N GLY A 219 -23.99 20.96 21.02
CA GLY A 219 -25.33 21.45 20.70
C GLY A 219 -26.41 20.50 21.19
N HIS A 220 -27.51 20.33 20.46
CA HIS A 220 -28.65 19.51 20.88
C HIS A 220 -28.76 18.20 20.11
N LEU A 221 -29.41 17.19 20.68
CA LEU A 221 -29.85 16.02 19.93
C LEU A 221 -30.92 16.44 18.90
N PRO A 222 -30.75 16.23 17.58
CA PRO A 222 -31.74 16.64 16.59
C PRO A 222 -33.01 15.78 16.67
N PRO A 223 -34.19 16.36 16.99
CA PRO A 223 -35.45 15.61 17.01
C PRO A 223 -35.79 14.93 15.68
N GLU A 224 -35.28 15.47 14.56
CA GLU A 224 -35.43 14.98 13.20
C GLU A 224 -34.92 13.54 13.03
N LEU A 225 -33.90 13.12 13.79
CA LEU A 225 -33.36 11.76 13.71
C LEU A 225 -34.43 10.69 13.94
N SER A 226 -35.52 11.03 14.65
CA SER A 226 -36.64 10.11 14.84
C SER A 226 -37.39 9.74 13.55
N ARG A 227 -37.14 10.45 12.45
CA ARG A 227 -37.78 10.22 11.14
C ARG A 227 -36.96 9.30 10.24
N MET A 228 -35.78 8.86 10.68
CA MET A 228 -34.93 7.97 9.89
C MET A 228 -35.59 6.59 9.76
N PRO A 229 -35.92 6.13 8.54
CA PRO A 229 -36.81 4.98 8.35
C PRO A 229 -36.14 3.62 8.63
N ASN A 230 -34.80 3.58 8.65
CA ASN A 230 -34.01 2.36 8.75
C ASN A 230 -33.01 2.35 9.90
N LEU A 231 -33.00 3.38 10.76
CA LEU A 231 -32.01 3.49 11.83
C LEU A 231 -32.24 2.41 12.90
N THR A 232 -31.28 1.50 13.02
CA THR A 232 -31.29 0.39 13.99
C THR A 232 -30.41 0.70 15.18
N ILE A 233 -29.24 1.31 14.96
CA ILE A 233 -28.26 1.60 16.01
C ILE A 233 -27.90 3.08 16.02
N LEU A 234 -28.21 3.73 17.14
CA LEU A 234 -27.78 5.08 17.46
C LEU A 234 -26.85 5.05 18.68
N GLN A 235 -25.57 5.30 18.46
CA GLN A 235 -24.55 5.30 19.52
C GLN A 235 -23.77 6.62 19.49
N LEU A 236 -23.98 7.46 20.51
CA LEU A 236 -23.43 8.81 20.62
C LEU A 236 -22.64 9.04 21.91
N ASP A 237 -22.25 7.96 22.61
CA ASP A 237 -21.63 8.02 23.93
C ASP A 237 -20.43 8.98 23.99
N ASN A 238 -20.16 9.57 25.16
CA ASN A 238 -18.99 10.42 25.39
C ASN A 238 -18.89 11.59 24.38
N ASN A 239 -19.95 12.39 24.30
CA ASN A 239 -20.01 13.69 23.61
C ASN A 239 -20.60 14.73 24.58
N ASP A 240 -20.68 16.03 24.23
CA ASP A 240 -21.23 17.05 25.14
C ASP A 240 -22.40 17.81 24.51
N PHE A 241 -23.62 17.28 24.68
CA PHE A 241 -24.84 17.92 24.19
C PHE A 241 -25.39 19.00 25.14
N GLY A 242 -24.51 19.63 25.93
CA GLY A 242 -24.73 20.94 26.54
C GLY A 242 -25.91 21.06 27.49
N GLY A 243 -26.29 20.01 28.23
CA GLY A 243 -27.44 20.06 29.13
C GLY A 243 -28.78 20.04 28.40
N THR A 244 -28.84 19.48 27.20
CA THR A 244 -30.10 19.34 26.46
C THR A 244 -30.88 18.10 26.90
N THR A 245 -32.16 18.03 26.54
CA THR A 245 -33.03 16.89 26.83
C THR A 245 -32.98 15.86 25.71
N ILE A 246 -33.22 14.59 26.03
CA ILE A 246 -33.51 13.56 25.01
C ILE A 246 -34.84 13.94 24.32
N PRO A 247 -34.88 14.12 22.99
CA PRO A 247 -36.11 14.52 22.30
C PRO A 247 -37.21 13.48 22.49
N ASN A 248 -38.40 13.91 22.92
CA ASN A 248 -39.55 13.01 23.07
C ASN A 248 -39.98 12.38 21.73
N SER A 249 -39.56 12.94 20.59
CA SER A 249 -39.81 12.33 19.29
C SER A 249 -39.07 11.00 19.08
N TYR A 250 -38.02 10.70 19.85
CA TYR A 250 -37.23 9.47 19.69
C TYR A 250 -38.04 8.19 19.95
N VAL A 251 -39.18 8.31 20.66
CA VAL A 251 -40.17 7.23 20.83
C VAL A 251 -40.73 6.72 19.48
N ASN A 252 -40.61 7.52 18.41
CA ASN A 252 -41.06 7.18 17.06
C ASN A 252 -40.01 6.43 16.22
N MET A 253 -38.83 6.12 16.74
CA MET A 253 -37.80 5.37 16.01
C MET A 253 -38.14 3.87 15.92
N SER A 254 -39.07 3.52 15.03
CA SER A 254 -39.73 2.20 15.01
C SER A 254 -38.83 0.99 14.74
N LYS A 255 -37.62 1.19 14.18
CA LYS A 255 -36.64 0.12 13.92
C LYS A 255 -35.46 0.10 14.89
N LEU A 256 -35.45 1.00 15.87
CA LEU A 256 -34.31 1.14 16.76
C LEU A 256 -34.16 -0.11 17.64
N LEU A 257 -33.01 -0.75 17.54
CA LEU A 257 -32.59 -1.83 18.42
C LEU A 257 -31.72 -1.30 19.56
N LYS A 258 -30.82 -0.34 19.27
CA LYS A 258 -29.86 0.16 20.26
C LYS A 258 -29.88 1.68 20.32
N LEU A 259 -30.11 2.19 21.53
CA LEU A 259 -29.95 3.59 21.90
C LEU A 259 -28.89 3.70 22.98
N SER A 260 -27.78 4.36 22.66
CA SER A 260 -26.68 4.58 23.59
C SER A 260 -26.30 6.07 23.58
N LEU A 261 -26.55 6.73 24.70
CA LEU A 261 -26.32 8.16 24.97
C LEU A 261 -25.55 8.33 26.29
N ARG A 262 -24.61 7.43 26.58
CA ARG A 262 -23.85 7.45 27.82
C ARG A 262 -22.96 8.68 27.89
N ASN A 263 -22.85 9.32 29.06
CA ASN A 263 -21.91 10.43 29.28
C ASN A 263 -22.02 11.52 28.21
N CYS A 264 -23.25 12.03 28.04
CA CYS A 264 -23.62 12.99 27.00
C CYS A 264 -23.98 14.38 27.56
N ASN A 265 -23.85 14.55 28.89
CA ASN A 265 -24.26 15.74 29.63
C ASN A 265 -25.76 16.09 29.42
N LEU A 266 -26.62 15.08 29.24
CA LEU A 266 -28.05 15.25 29.02
C LEU A 266 -28.81 15.45 30.33
N GLN A 267 -29.94 16.15 30.29
CA GLN A 267 -30.80 16.42 31.46
C GLN A 267 -32.28 16.17 31.18
N GLY A 268 -33.12 16.33 32.21
CA GLY A 268 -34.56 16.17 32.11
C GLY A 268 -35.01 14.71 32.23
N PRO A 269 -36.32 14.45 32.05
CA PRO A 269 -36.87 13.10 32.22
C PRO A 269 -36.51 12.17 31.08
N ILE A 270 -36.47 10.87 31.39
CA ILE A 270 -36.36 9.80 30.38
C ILE A 270 -37.69 9.74 29.58
N PRO A 271 -37.66 9.85 28.24
CA PRO A 271 -38.86 9.65 27.42
C PRO A 271 -39.41 8.23 27.56
N ASP A 272 -40.73 8.06 27.38
CA ASP A 272 -41.35 6.74 27.39
C ASP A 272 -41.02 5.98 26.09
N LEU A 273 -40.00 5.13 26.14
CA LEU A 273 -39.53 4.33 24.99
C LEU A 273 -40.34 3.06 24.74
N SER A 274 -41.47 2.84 25.44
CA SER A 274 -42.29 1.63 25.31
C SER A 274 -42.90 1.42 23.93
N SER A 275 -43.01 2.48 23.11
CA SER A 275 -43.50 2.39 21.73
C SER A 275 -42.49 1.84 20.73
N ILE A 276 -41.22 1.66 21.12
CA ILE A 276 -40.18 1.10 20.25
C ILE A 276 -40.23 -0.43 20.32
N PRO A 277 -40.71 -1.13 19.27
CA PRO A 277 -41.08 -2.54 19.37
C PRO A 277 -39.88 -3.48 19.56
N HIS A 278 -38.72 -3.14 19.01
CA HIS A 278 -37.53 -4.00 18.96
C HIS A 278 -36.36 -3.43 19.77
N LEU A 279 -36.61 -2.56 20.75
CA LEU A 279 -35.53 -1.99 21.56
C LEU A 279 -34.83 -3.10 22.36
N GLY A 280 -33.60 -3.42 21.97
CA GLY A 280 -32.75 -4.46 22.56
C GLY A 280 -31.76 -3.92 23.59
N TYR A 281 -31.27 -2.69 23.41
CA TYR A 281 -30.19 -2.13 24.23
C TYR A 281 -30.42 -0.65 24.52
N LEU A 282 -30.44 -0.30 25.79
CA LEU A 282 -30.59 1.06 26.27
C LEU A 282 -29.47 1.40 27.27
N ASP A 283 -28.64 2.38 26.91
CA ASP A 283 -27.66 2.97 27.83
C ASP A 283 -27.81 4.49 27.84
N LEU A 284 -28.28 5.02 28.97
CA LEU A 284 -28.41 6.45 29.26
C LEU A 284 -27.54 6.85 30.46
N SER A 285 -26.57 6.02 30.81
CA SER A 285 -25.78 6.17 32.02
C SER A 285 -24.88 7.41 32.01
N SER A 286 -24.46 7.86 33.19
CA SER A 286 -23.52 8.99 33.36
C SER A 286 -24.05 10.31 32.77
N ASN A 287 -25.32 10.64 32.98
CA ASN A 287 -25.93 11.90 32.58
C ASN A 287 -26.48 12.66 33.81
N ARG A 288 -27.28 13.70 33.60
CA ARG A 288 -28.01 14.45 34.63
C ARG A 288 -29.53 14.25 34.48
N LEU A 289 -29.94 13.05 34.06
CA LEU A 289 -31.35 12.73 33.86
C LEU A 289 -32.06 12.68 35.21
N ASN A 290 -33.27 13.22 35.28
CA ASN A 290 -34.02 13.38 36.53
C ASN A 290 -35.48 12.93 36.40
N GLY A 291 -36.27 13.11 37.45
CA GLY A 291 -37.64 12.61 37.49
C GLY A 291 -37.70 11.09 37.74
N THR A 292 -38.83 10.48 37.40
CA THR A 292 -39.07 9.05 37.61
C THR A 292 -38.79 8.23 36.36
N ILE A 293 -38.39 6.97 36.52
CA ILE A 293 -38.27 6.02 35.42
C ILE A 293 -39.68 5.68 34.88
N PRO A 294 -39.94 5.78 33.55
CA PRO A 294 -41.22 5.40 32.95
C PRO A 294 -41.64 3.96 33.32
N ALA A 295 -42.91 3.77 33.65
CA ALA A 295 -43.44 2.50 34.17
C ALA A 295 -44.09 1.61 33.10
N GLN A 296 -44.19 2.08 31.87
CA GLN A 296 -44.74 1.35 30.72
C GLN A 296 -43.81 0.21 30.32
N GLN A 297 -44.38 -0.92 29.91
CA GLN A 297 -43.61 -2.11 29.55
C GLN A 297 -42.73 -1.83 28.31
N LEU A 298 -41.41 -1.96 28.47
CA LEU A 298 -40.47 -1.90 27.35
C LEU A 298 -40.57 -3.15 26.46
N SER A 299 -39.90 -3.11 25.31
CA SER A 299 -39.81 -4.25 24.39
C SER A 299 -39.39 -5.54 25.11
N GLN A 300 -39.96 -6.66 24.69
CA GLN A 300 -39.58 -8.00 25.16
C GLN A 300 -38.18 -8.40 24.67
N ASP A 301 -37.67 -7.74 23.63
CA ASP A 301 -36.35 -7.97 23.04
C ASP A 301 -35.21 -7.34 23.88
N ILE A 302 -35.55 -6.52 24.88
CA ILE A 302 -34.56 -5.78 25.66
C ILE A 302 -33.66 -6.70 26.49
N THR A 303 -32.36 -6.54 26.30
CA THR A 303 -31.28 -7.29 26.97
C THR A 303 -30.56 -6.43 27.99
N THR A 304 -30.44 -5.13 27.75
CA THR A 304 -29.60 -4.24 28.53
C THR A 304 -30.33 -2.94 28.82
N ILE A 305 -30.39 -2.58 30.10
CA ILE A 305 -30.85 -1.28 30.60
C ILE A 305 -29.77 -0.74 31.53
N ASP A 306 -29.09 0.31 31.13
CA ASP A 306 -28.12 1.01 31.97
C ASP A 306 -28.55 2.48 32.13
N LEU A 307 -29.05 2.81 33.33
CA LEU A 307 -29.48 4.15 33.74
C LEU A 307 -28.61 4.68 34.88
N SER A 308 -27.47 4.03 35.14
CA SER A 308 -26.61 4.34 36.27
C SER A 308 -26.02 5.75 36.20
N ASN A 309 -25.62 6.31 37.33
CA ASN A 309 -24.96 7.61 37.42
C ASN A 309 -25.83 8.74 36.82
N ASN A 310 -27.00 8.95 37.43
CA ASN A 310 -27.95 10.00 37.06
C ASN A 310 -28.60 10.61 38.33
N GLU A 311 -29.59 11.48 38.16
CA GLU A 311 -30.36 12.12 39.23
C GLU A 311 -31.79 11.56 39.32
N LEU A 312 -31.98 10.27 38.98
CA LEU A 312 -33.31 9.64 38.92
C LEU A 312 -33.88 9.43 40.32
N THR A 313 -35.20 9.56 40.44
CA THR A 313 -35.96 9.50 41.71
C THR A 313 -37.16 8.55 41.59
N GLY A 314 -37.82 8.29 42.72
CA GLY A 314 -38.98 7.40 42.78
C GLY A 314 -38.59 5.92 42.92
N SER A 315 -39.56 5.03 42.75
CA SER A 315 -39.38 3.58 42.93
C SER A 315 -38.94 2.88 41.64
N ILE A 316 -38.26 1.74 41.79
CA ILE A 316 -37.96 0.85 40.67
C ILE A 316 -39.28 0.35 40.04
N PRO A 317 -39.52 0.55 38.73
CA PRO A 317 -40.72 0.08 38.06
C PRO A 317 -40.92 -1.45 38.11
N ALA A 318 -42.15 -1.91 38.38
CA ALA A 318 -42.46 -3.33 38.52
C ALA A 318 -42.39 -4.11 37.18
N ASN A 319 -42.64 -3.43 36.07
CA ASN A 319 -42.58 -3.94 34.69
C ASN A 319 -41.21 -4.56 34.30
N PHE A 320 -40.11 -4.16 34.97
CA PHE A 320 -38.79 -4.78 34.77
C PHE A 320 -38.76 -6.26 35.15
N SER A 321 -39.68 -6.71 36.02
CA SER A 321 -39.81 -8.13 36.39
C SER A 321 -40.33 -9.02 35.25
N GLY A 322 -40.91 -8.41 34.20
CA GLY A 322 -41.55 -9.11 33.08
C GLY A 322 -40.73 -9.12 31.79
N LEU A 323 -39.43 -8.80 31.84
CA LEU A 323 -38.56 -8.71 30.66
C LEU A 323 -37.79 -10.02 30.45
N PRO A 324 -38.17 -10.88 29.47
CA PRO A 324 -37.64 -12.24 29.36
C PRO A 324 -36.16 -12.27 28.99
N ASN A 325 -35.71 -11.39 28.09
CA ASN A 325 -34.35 -11.40 27.55
C ASN A 325 -33.34 -10.52 28.34
N LEU A 326 -33.79 -9.82 29.39
CA LEU A 326 -32.92 -8.93 30.17
C LEU A 326 -31.71 -9.68 30.78
N GLN A 327 -30.51 -9.22 30.44
CA GLN A 327 -29.21 -9.69 30.90
C GLN A 327 -28.56 -8.73 31.90
N LYS A 328 -28.76 -7.41 31.72
CA LYS A 328 -28.20 -6.38 32.59
C LYS A 328 -29.23 -5.29 32.88
N LEU A 329 -29.44 -5.02 34.17
CA LEU A 329 -30.14 -3.84 34.67
C LEU A 329 -29.23 -3.11 35.65
N SER A 330 -28.71 -1.95 35.27
CA SER A 330 -27.97 -1.07 36.18
C SER A 330 -28.74 0.22 36.41
N LEU A 331 -29.04 0.48 37.69
CA LEU A 331 -29.68 1.69 38.20
C LEU A 331 -28.79 2.36 39.27
N ALA A 332 -27.52 1.96 39.35
CA ALA A 332 -26.60 2.41 40.39
C ALA A 332 -26.40 3.93 40.39
N ASN A 333 -26.00 4.49 41.53
CA ASN A 333 -25.64 5.90 41.68
C ASN A 333 -26.78 6.83 41.20
N ASN A 334 -27.94 6.70 41.85
CA ASN A 334 -29.14 7.51 41.62
C ASN A 334 -29.78 7.87 42.99
N SER A 335 -30.97 8.47 42.97
CA SER A 335 -31.77 8.80 44.17
C SER A 335 -33.07 7.97 44.26
N LEU A 336 -33.04 6.71 43.77
CA LEU A 336 -34.21 5.82 43.79
C LEU A 336 -34.54 5.37 45.22
N ASN A 337 -35.82 5.23 45.53
CA ASN A 337 -36.31 4.89 46.87
C ASN A 337 -37.35 3.77 46.85
N GLY A 338 -37.87 3.43 48.03
CA GLY A 338 -38.87 2.37 48.18
C GLY A 338 -38.26 0.97 48.30
N SER A 339 -39.02 -0.03 47.86
CA SER A 339 -38.71 -1.46 48.01
C SER A 339 -38.24 -2.12 46.72
N ILE A 340 -37.29 -3.03 46.82
CA ILE A 340 -36.86 -3.88 45.71
C ILE A 340 -37.74 -5.13 45.67
N SER A 341 -38.47 -5.34 44.57
CA SER A 341 -39.28 -6.57 44.42
C SER A 341 -38.42 -7.75 43.99
N SER A 342 -38.51 -8.87 44.73
CA SER A 342 -37.80 -10.11 44.35
C SER A 342 -38.28 -10.70 43.03
N SER A 343 -39.43 -10.27 42.51
CA SER A 343 -39.92 -10.67 41.18
C SER A 343 -38.94 -10.32 40.05
N LEU A 344 -38.04 -9.34 40.27
CA LEU A 344 -37.00 -8.97 39.31
C LEU A 344 -36.06 -10.13 38.96
N TRP A 345 -35.84 -11.06 39.89
CA TRP A 345 -34.99 -12.24 39.68
C TRP A 345 -35.71 -13.58 39.87
N GLN A 346 -36.73 -13.66 40.72
CA GLN A 346 -37.43 -14.92 40.99
C GLN A 346 -38.26 -15.43 39.80
N ASN A 347 -38.76 -14.52 38.97
CA ASN A 347 -39.56 -14.90 37.80
C ASN A 347 -38.70 -15.27 36.57
N LYS A 348 -37.38 -15.24 36.70
CA LYS A 348 -36.43 -15.56 35.63
C LYS A 348 -36.01 -17.02 35.70
N THR A 349 -36.33 -17.78 34.65
CA THR A 349 -35.75 -19.10 34.42
C THR A 349 -34.57 -18.95 33.47
N LEU A 350 -33.35 -18.96 34.00
CA LEU A 350 -32.12 -18.85 33.22
C LEU A 350 -31.58 -20.24 32.85
N ASN A 351 -31.20 -20.40 31.59
CA ASN A 351 -30.48 -21.58 31.14
C ASN A 351 -28.98 -21.51 31.51
N ALA A 352 -28.22 -22.58 31.26
CA ALA A 352 -26.81 -22.68 31.65
C ALA A 352 -25.89 -21.58 31.07
N THR A 353 -26.27 -20.97 29.95
CA THR A 353 -25.53 -19.92 29.22
C THR A 353 -26.05 -18.51 29.45
N GLU A 354 -27.12 -18.36 30.21
CA GLU A 354 -27.76 -17.07 30.47
C GLU A 354 -27.35 -16.56 31.85
N SER A 355 -27.19 -15.24 31.93
CA SER A 355 -26.88 -14.54 33.17
C SER A 355 -27.73 -13.29 33.31
N LEU A 356 -28.04 -12.92 34.56
CA LEU A 356 -28.73 -11.67 34.89
C LEU A 356 -27.90 -10.91 35.92
N THR A 357 -27.47 -9.70 35.56
CA THR A 357 -26.78 -8.78 36.46
C THR A 357 -27.71 -7.63 36.83
N LEU A 358 -27.96 -7.48 38.13
CA LEU A 358 -28.73 -6.40 38.73
C LEU A 358 -27.78 -5.53 39.55
N ASP A 359 -27.59 -4.30 39.13
CA ASP A 359 -26.73 -3.34 39.82
C ASP A 359 -27.56 -2.16 40.31
N LEU A 360 -27.79 -2.12 41.62
CA LEU A 360 -28.64 -1.13 42.28
C LEU A 360 -27.86 -0.34 43.35
N GLU A 361 -26.52 -0.32 43.28
CA GLU A 361 -25.67 0.32 44.28
C GLU A 361 -25.98 1.82 44.46
N ASN A 362 -25.69 2.36 45.64
CA ASN A 362 -25.75 3.78 45.98
C ASN A 362 -27.06 4.48 45.58
N ASN A 363 -28.16 4.01 46.17
CA ASN A 363 -29.49 4.60 46.09
C ASN A 363 -30.09 4.72 47.51
N MET A 364 -31.39 5.03 47.62
CA MET A 364 -32.16 5.16 48.86
C MET A 364 -33.12 3.97 49.07
N LEU A 365 -32.74 2.76 48.61
CA LEU A 365 -33.59 1.57 48.67
C LEU A 365 -33.63 0.97 50.09
N ALA A 366 -34.83 0.81 50.65
CA ALA A 366 -35.01 0.56 52.07
C ALA A 366 -35.15 -0.92 52.45
N ASN A 367 -35.77 -1.73 51.59
CA ASN A 367 -36.04 -3.14 51.86
C ASN A 367 -36.17 -3.97 50.57
N ILE A 368 -36.16 -5.30 50.72
CA ILE A 368 -36.49 -6.27 49.67
C ILE A 368 -37.85 -6.88 50.02
N SER A 369 -38.81 -6.83 49.09
CA SER A 369 -40.09 -7.52 49.23
C SER A 369 -40.01 -8.89 48.54
N GLY A 370 -40.13 -9.96 49.32
CA GLY A 370 -40.10 -11.35 48.83
C GLY A 370 -38.83 -12.11 49.23
N SER A 371 -38.43 -13.08 48.40
CA SER A 371 -37.28 -13.97 48.69
C SER A 371 -35.95 -13.29 48.37
N ILE A 372 -35.00 -13.35 49.30
CA ILE A 372 -33.64 -12.79 49.15
C ILE A 372 -32.71 -13.80 48.42
N ASN A 373 -33.11 -15.06 48.32
CA ASN A 373 -32.32 -16.08 47.62
C ASN A 373 -32.21 -15.73 46.14
N LEU A 374 -30.99 -15.79 45.60
CA LEU A 374 -30.74 -15.57 44.19
C LEU A 374 -30.72 -16.92 43.45
N PRO A 375 -31.39 -17.03 42.28
CA PRO A 375 -31.19 -18.14 41.36
C PRO A 375 -29.73 -18.23 40.90
N PRO A 376 -29.29 -19.41 40.41
CA PRO A 376 -27.99 -19.53 39.73
C PRO A 376 -27.86 -18.52 38.59
N ASN A 377 -26.64 -18.02 38.35
CA ASN A 377 -26.32 -17.04 37.31
C ASN A 377 -27.00 -15.66 37.45
N VAL A 378 -27.65 -15.38 38.59
CA VAL A 378 -28.12 -14.04 38.96
C VAL A 378 -27.10 -13.39 39.89
N THR A 379 -26.67 -12.17 39.55
CA THR A 379 -25.82 -11.34 40.40
C THR A 379 -26.59 -10.08 40.81
N LEU A 380 -26.56 -9.73 42.10
CA LEU A 380 -27.25 -8.55 42.63
C LEU A 380 -26.29 -7.73 43.51
N TRP A 381 -26.16 -6.44 43.20
CA TRP A 381 -25.33 -5.47 43.92
C TRP A 381 -26.18 -4.41 44.60
N LEU A 382 -26.03 -4.25 45.93
CA LEU A 382 -26.87 -3.36 46.76
C LEU A 382 -26.08 -2.38 47.62
N LYS A 383 -24.74 -2.40 47.58
CA LYS A 383 -23.89 -1.57 48.44
C LYS A 383 -24.33 -0.09 48.42
N GLY A 384 -24.25 0.57 49.56
CA GLY A 384 -24.58 1.99 49.71
C GLY A 384 -26.07 2.29 49.87
N ASN A 385 -26.94 1.29 49.84
CA ASN A 385 -28.36 1.45 50.12
C ASN A 385 -28.69 1.24 51.62
N PRO A 386 -29.74 1.88 52.16
CA PRO A 386 -30.24 1.62 53.52
C PRO A 386 -30.54 0.14 53.82
N VAL A 387 -30.96 -0.65 52.81
CA VAL A 387 -31.21 -2.10 52.96
C VAL A 387 -29.98 -2.88 53.46
N CYS A 388 -28.76 -2.39 53.19
CA CYS A 388 -27.50 -3.00 53.62
C CYS A 388 -27.11 -2.72 55.07
N ILE A 389 -27.96 -2.03 55.84
CA ILE A 389 -27.78 -1.84 57.29
C ILE A 389 -28.36 -3.03 58.07
N ASN A 390 -29.26 -3.81 57.46
CA ASN A 390 -29.87 -4.98 58.11
C ASN A 390 -28.92 -6.18 58.15
N ASP A 391 -28.60 -6.69 59.35
CA ASP A 391 -27.64 -7.79 59.60
C ASP A 391 -27.89 -9.07 58.75
N ASN A 392 -29.15 -9.40 58.46
CA ASN A 392 -29.52 -10.56 57.64
C ASN A 392 -29.12 -10.45 56.15
N ILE A 393 -28.99 -9.24 55.61
CA ILE A 393 -28.67 -9.00 54.20
C ILE A 393 -27.16 -8.76 54.04
N SER A 394 -26.55 -8.09 55.02
CA SER A 394 -25.11 -7.80 55.07
C SER A 394 -24.24 -9.07 55.10
N SER A 395 -24.77 -10.19 55.61
CA SER A 395 -24.10 -11.49 55.67
C SER A 395 -24.09 -12.27 54.33
N LEU A 396 -24.92 -11.88 53.34
CA LEU A 396 -25.11 -12.60 52.07
C LEU A 396 -24.21 -12.10 50.91
N GLN A 397 -23.17 -11.31 51.18
CA GLN A 397 -22.29 -10.67 50.18
C GLN A 397 -22.98 -9.76 49.14
N LEU A 398 -24.31 -9.62 49.15
CA LEU A 398 -25.10 -8.72 48.30
C LEU A 398 -24.74 -7.23 48.45
N CYS A 399 -24.16 -6.87 49.59
CA CYS A 399 -23.70 -5.53 49.93
C CYS A 399 -22.18 -5.35 49.77
N GLY A 400 -21.49 -6.33 49.16
CA GLY A 400 -20.08 -6.21 48.75
C GLY A 400 -19.92 -5.28 47.55
N SER A 401 -18.71 -4.76 47.35
CA SER A 401 -18.38 -3.94 46.17
C SER A 401 -18.07 -4.81 44.96
N GLN A 402 -18.36 -4.28 43.77
CA GLN A 402 -17.77 -4.73 42.51
C GLN A 402 -16.23 -4.66 42.59
N SER A 403 -15.55 -5.75 42.96
CA SER A 403 -14.10 -5.87 42.74
C SER A 403 -13.90 -6.22 41.27
N GLU A 404 -13.18 -5.36 40.54
CA GLU A 404 -12.82 -5.48 39.12
C GLU A 404 -12.54 -6.93 38.71
N ASN A 405 -13.54 -7.57 38.10
CA ASN A 405 -13.40 -8.84 37.38
C ASN A 405 -13.91 -8.68 35.94
N GLU A 406 -13.81 -7.46 35.40
CA GLU A 406 -13.99 -7.19 33.96
C GLU A 406 -12.71 -7.52 33.22
N ASN A 407 -12.39 -8.81 33.18
CA ASN A 407 -11.55 -9.43 32.15
C ASN A 407 -11.83 -10.92 32.17
N ARG A 408 -13.08 -11.32 31.87
CA ARG A 408 -13.37 -12.70 31.46
C ARG A 408 -12.77 -12.90 30.06
N ILE A 409 -11.46 -13.17 30.02
CA ILE A 409 -10.86 -13.87 28.89
C ILE A 409 -11.34 -15.32 29.04
N GLN A 410 -12.48 -15.65 28.43
CA GLN A 410 -12.93 -17.02 28.36
C GLN A 410 -12.43 -17.63 27.05
N SER A 411 -11.29 -18.31 27.16
CA SER A 411 -10.90 -19.33 26.19
C SER A 411 -11.92 -20.46 26.31
N THR A 412 -12.76 -20.66 25.28
CA THR A 412 -13.57 -21.87 25.21
C THR A 412 -12.67 -23.04 24.90
N THR A 413 -12.10 -23.69 25.91
CA THR A 413 -11.50 -25.02 25.73
C THR A 413 -12.63 -26.02 25.65
N ASN A 414 -13.19 -26.24 24.45
CA ASN A 414 -13.84 -27.52 24.20
C ASN A 414 -12.73 -28.56 24.20
N SER A 415 -12.71 -29.35 25.28
CA SER A 415 -11.79 -30.46 25.44
C SER A 415 -11.91 -31.39 24.24
N ILE A 416 -10.80 -31.61 23.56
CA ILE A 416 -10.61 -32.75 22.66
C ILE A 416 -10.54 -34.00 23.56
N ALA A 417 -11.66 -34.36 24.19
CA ALA A 417 -11.78 -35.55 25.02
C ALA A 417 -11.91 -36.76 24.08
N GLY A 418 -10.78 -37.27 23.59
CA GLY A 418 -10.76 -38.51 22.80
C GLY A 418 -9.70 -38.65 21.72
N CYS A 419 -8.87 -37.61 21.46
CA CYS A 419 -7.84 -37.73 20.43
C CYS A 419 -6.48 -38.18 20.96
N PRO A 420 -5.75 -39.02 20.20
CA PRO A 420 -4.42 -39.46 20.59
C PRO A 420 -3.49 -38.26 20.74
N ALA A 421 -2.55 -38.34 21.68
CA ALA A 421 -1.58 -37.28 21.97
C ALA A 421 -0.62 -36.97 20.80
N GLN A 422 -0.65 -37.77 19.72
CA GLN A 422 0.09 -37.53 18.48
C GLN A 422 -0.52 -36.31 17.78
N SER A 423 0.01 -35.14 18.11
CA SER A 423 -0.46 -33.85 17.63
C SER A 423 -0.43 -33.80 16.10
N CYS A 424 -1.43 -33.17 15.49
CA CYS A 424 -1.42 -32.87 14.06
C CYS A 424 -0.09 -32.19 13.67
N PRO A 425 0.52 -32.56 12.54
CA PRO A 425 1.76 -31.92 12.10
C PRO A 425 1.48 -30.44 11.82
N PHE A 426 2.39 -29.54 12.19
CA PHE A 426 2.26 -28.13 11.83
C PHE A 426 2.23 -27.98 10.28
N PRO A 427 1.32 -27.17 9.69
CA PRO A 427 0.43 -26.18 10.30
C PRO A 427 -1.02 -26.67 10.58
N TYR A 428 -1.24 -27.98 10.61
CA TYR A 428 -2.55 -28.58 10.87
C TYR A 428 -2.84 -28.65 12.37
N GLU A 429 -4.10 -28.49 12.74
CA GLU A 429 -4.60 -28.70 14.11
C GLU A 429 -5.90 -29.48 14.10
N TYR A 430 -6.29 -30.02 15.26
CA TYR A 430 -7.54 -30.75 15.37
C TYR A 430 -8.73 -29.81 15.25
N SER A 431 -9.65 -30.10 14.34
CA SER A 431 -10.95 -29.42 14.27
C SER A 431 -11.77 -29.72 15.53
N PRO A 432 -12.07 -28.73 16.39
CA PRO A 432 -12.78 -28.96 17.65
C PRO A 432 -14.28 -29.26 17.48
N THR A 433 -14.78 -29.03 16.28
CA THR A 433 -16.21 -28.98 15.95
C THR A 433 -16.70 -30.20 15.17
N SER A 434 -15.81 -31.07 14.69
CA SER A 434 -16.20 -32.29 13.98
C SER A 434 -16.77 -33.34 14.96
N ASN A 435 -18.04 -33.73 14.78
CA ASN A 435 -18.72 -34.76 15.59
C ASN A 435 -18.13 -36.19 15.45
N LEU A 436 -17.09 -36.41 14.62
CA LEU A 436 -16.42 -37.69 14.39
C LEU A 436 -14.90 -37.51 14.21
N SER A 437 -14.11 -38.29 14.97
CA SER A 437 -12.68 -38.63 14.78
C SER A 437 -11.69 -37.50 14.42
N CYS A 438 -11.04 -36.91 15.43
CA CYS A 438 -9.67 -36.36 15.39
C CYS A 438 -9.16 -35.88 14.02
N PHE A 439 -9.90 -34.97 13.38
CA PHE A 439 -9.61 -34.51 12.03
C PHE A 439 -8.59 -33.39 12.09
N CYS A 440 -7.41 -33.62 11.51
CA CYS A 440 -6.39 -32.60 11.35
C CYS A 440 -6.69 -31.74 10.10
N ALA A 441 -6.78 -30.43 10.26
CA ALA A 441 -6.96 -29.50 9.15
C ALA A 441 -6.21 -28.18 9.40
N ALA A 442 -5.87 -27.47 8.33
CA ALA A 442 -5.23 -26.15 8.41
C ALA A 442 -6.32 -25.06 8.34
N PRO A 443 -6.58 -24.31 9.43
CA PRO A 443 -7.65 -23.33 9.46
C PRO A 443 -7.30 -22.04 8.72
N LEU A 444 -8.32 -21.26 8.38
CA LEU A 444 -8.18 -19.83 8.10
C LEU A 444 -8.36 -19.05 9.40
N LEU A 445 -7.46 -18.11 9.67
CA LEU A 445 -7.45 -17.33 10.91
C LEU A 445 -8.02 -15.93 10.67
N VAL A 446 -9.07 -15.56 11.40
CA VAL A 446 -9.76 -14.29 11.23
C VAL A 446 -9.85 -13.55 12.57
N GLY A 447 -9.23 -12.38 12.62
CA GLY A 447 -9.49 -11.40 13.68
C GLY A 447 -10.79 -10.65 13.37
N TYR A 448 -11.79 -10.79 14.23
CA TYR A 448 -13.14 -10.27 13.99
C TYR A 448 -13.59 -9.43 15.18
N ARG A 449 -14.37 -8.38 14.94
CA ARG A 449 -14.93 -7.56 16.02
C ARG A 449 -16.38 -7.20 15.74
N LEU A 450 -17.24 -7.38 16.73
CA LEU A 450 -18.56 -6.74 16.78
C LEU A 450 -18.40 -5.32 17.36
N LYS A 451 -18.69 -4.30 16.56
CA LYS A 451 -18.44 -2.89 16.94
C LYS A 451 -19.49 -2.34 17.89
N SER A 452 -20.74 -2.79 17.78
CA SER A 452 -21.85 -2.31 18.59
C SER A 452 -22.99 -3.34 18.67
N PRO A 453 -22.76 -4.51 19.28
CA PRO A 453 -23.82 -5.48 19.53
C PRO A 453 -24.94 -4.91 20.40
N GLY A 454 -26.15 -5.44 20.22
CA GLY A 454 -27.36 -5.10 20.98
C GLY A 454 -27.55 -5.92 22.26
N PHE A 455 -26.46 -6.42 22.85
CA PHE A 455 -26.44 -7.22 24.07
C PHE A 455 -25.20 -6.93 24.91
N SER A 456 -25.20 -7.35 26.17
CA SER A 456 -24.07 -7.17 27.11
C SER A 456 -23.39 -8.48 27.51
N ASP A 457 -23.98 -9.63 27.19
CA ASP A 457 -23.38 -10.95 27.41
C ASP A 457 -23.36 -11.77 26.11
N PHE A 458 -22.17 -11.93 25.54
CA PHE A 458 -21.98 -12.67 24.29
C PHE A 458 -22.24 -14.17 24.45
N ILE A 459 -22.08 -14.74 25.66
CA ILE A 459 -22.20 -16.19 25.88
C ILE A 459 -23.61 -16.67 25.52
N SER A 460 -24.64 -15.91 25.90
CA SER A 460 -26.03 -16.21 25.55
C SER A 460 -26.32 -16.14 24.05
N TYR A 461 -25.48 -15.44 23.29
CA TYR A 461 -25.63 -15.23 21.85
C TYR A 461 -24.66 -16.04 20.99
N LYS A 462 -23.72 -16.76 21.61
CA LYS A 462 -22.64 -17.48 20.91
C LYS A 462 -23.15 -18.38 19.78
N HIS A 463 -24.12 -19.24 20.08
CA HIS A 463 -24.69 -20.17 19.08
C HIS A 463 -25.39 -19.44 17.93
N ARG A 464 -26.17 -18.40 18.24
CA ARG A 464 -26.84 -17.58 17.21
C ARG A 464 -25.84 -16.83 16.34
N PHE A 465 -24.71 -16.41 16.92
CA PHE A 465 -23.62 -15.78 16.19
C PHE A 465 -22.92 -16.79 15.27
N GLU A 466 -22.66 -18.01 15.74
CA GLU A 466 -22.09 -19.08 14.94
C GLU A 466 -22.98 -19.35 13.71
N GLU A 467 -24.30 -19.54 13.92
CA GLU A 467 -25.27 -19.72 12.84
C GLU A 467 -25.33 -18.54 11.87
N TYR A 468 -25.36 -17.31 12.38
CA TYR A 468 -25.34 -16.09 11.56
C TYR A 468 -24.10 -16.05 10.67
N LEU A 469 -22.92 -16.28 11.24
CA LEU A 469 -21.67 -16.15 10.51
C LEU A 469 -21.48 -17.29 9.52
N THR A 470 -21.79 -18.54 9.88
CA THR A 470 -21.68 -19.67 8.95
C THR A 470 -22.66 -19.55 7.80
N ASN A 471 -23.91 -19.14 8.07
CA ASN A 471 -24.89 -18.85 7.01
C ASN A 471 -24.42 -17.71 6.10
N GLY A 472 -23.93 -16.61 6.68
CA GLY A 472 -23.39 -15.48 5.94
C GLY A 472 -22.17 -15.83 5.09
N LEU A 473 -21.35 -16.79 5.53
CA LEU A 473 -20.19 -17.29 4.79
C LEU A 473 -20.52 -18.47 3.87
N ASN A 474 -21.74 -19.00 3.90
CA ASN A 474 -22.13 -20.25 3.24
C ASN A 474 -21.19 -21.42 3.62
N LEU A 475 -21.03 -21.64 4.91
CA LEU A 475 -20.27 -22.73 5.54
C LEU A 475 -21.20 -23.60 6.40
N ASP A 476 -20.82 -24.85 6.62
CA ASP A 476 -21.50 -25.70 7.60
C ASP A 476 -21.20 -25.22 9.03
N PHE A 477 -22.13 -25.47 9.95
CA PHE A 477 -22.05 -24.98 11.33
C PHE A 477 -20.76 -25.45 12.05
N ASP A 478 -20.31 -26.68 11.76
CA ASP A 478 -19.10 -27.28 12.32
C ASP A 478 -17.80 -26.81 11.68
N GLN A 479 -17.84 -25.92 10.69
CA GLN A 479 -16.63 -25.33 10.09
C GLN A 479 -16.13 -24.09 10.85
N LEU A 480 -16.92 -23.51 11.74
CA LEU A 480 -16.54 -22.32 12.51
C LEU A 480 -16.21 -22.69 13.95
N TYR A 481 -15.04 -22.24 14.40
CA TYR A 481 -14.65 -22.30 15.80
C TYR A 481 -14.25 -20.92 16.31
N ILE A 482 -14.89 -20.50 17.42
CA ILE A 482 -14.52 -19.29 18.15
C ILE A 482 -13.41 -19.67 19.13
N ASP A 483 -12.17 -19.33 18.78
CA ASP A 483 -10.97 -19.66 19.56
C ASP A 483 -10.94 -18.89 20.89
N SER A 484 -11.22 -17.58 20.82
CA SER A 484 -11.37 -16.73 21.99
C SER A 484 -12.20 -15.50 21.68
N PHE A 485 -12.80 -14.91 22.72
CA PHE A 485 -13.45 -13.60 22.64
C PHE A 485 -13.16 -12.78 23.91
N ALA A 486 -13.22 -11.45 23.77
CA ALA A 486 -13.06 -10.51 24.88
C ALA A 486 -13.85 -9.23 24.63
N TRP A 487 -14.44 -8.69 25.69
CA TRP A 487 -15.04 -7.35 25.66
C TRP A 487 -13.94 -6.27 25.68
N GLU A 488 -14.10 -5.24 24.85
CA GLU A 488 -13.26 -4.04 24.82
C GLU A 488 -14.08 -2.82 25.25
N LYS A 489 -13.40 -1.72 25.63
CA LYS A 489 -14.05 -0.43 25.89
C LYS A 489 -14.93 -0.01 24.70
N GLY A 490 -16.14 0.48 24.96
CA GLY A 490 -17.08 0.96 23.94
C GLY A 490 -18.11 -0.09 23.50
N PRO A 491 -18.72 -0.82 24.45
CA PRO A 491 -19.32 -2.17 24.26
C PRO A 491 -18.95 -2.92 22.97
N ARG A 492 -17.66 -3.25 22.78
CA ARG A 492 -17.17 -3.99 21.60
C ARG A 492 -16.78 -5.41 21.98
N VAL A 493 -17.00 -6.38 21.09
CA VAL A 493 -16.56 -7.77 21.31
C VAL A 493 -15.53 -8.13 20.25
N LYS A 494 -14.28 -8.31 20.68
CA LYS A 494 -13.21 -8.82 19.83
C LYS A 494 -13.20 -10.34 19.89
N MET A 495 -12.98 -10.98 18.75
CA MET A 495 -12.97 -12.43 18.59
C MET A 495 -11.81 -12.87 17.70
N TYR A 496 -11.32 -14.07 17.97
CA TYR A 496 -10.43 -14.81 17.09
C TYR A 496 -11.16 -16.04 16.59
N LEU A 497 -11.36 -16.10 15.28
CA LEU A 497 -12.14 -17.13 14.61
C LEU A 497 -11.20 -18.04 13.82
N LYS A 498 -11.52 -19.33 13.83
CA LYS A 498 -10.86 -20.36 13.03
C LYS A 498 -11.93 -21.00 12.13
N LEU A 499 -11.69 -20.97 10.83
CA LEU A 499 -12.55 -21.63 9.85
C LEU A 499 -11.84 -22.90 9.36
N TYR A 500 -12.51 -24.04 9.38
CA TYR A 500 -11.99 -25.34 8.96
C TYR A 500 -12.64 -25.83 7.66
N PRO A 501 -11.92 -26.55 6.79
CA PRO A 501 -12.49 -27.17 5.60
C PRO A 501 -13.49 -28.29 5.98
N VAL A 502 -14.40 -28.61 5.05
CA VAL A 502 -15.43 -29.64 5.24
C VAL A 502 -14.79 -31.00 5.46
N PHE A 503 -15.27 -31.70 6.50
CA PHE A 503 -14.93 -33.10 6.72
C PHE A 503 -15.86 -34.00 5.89
N ASN A 504 -15.28 -34.89 5.06
CA ASN A 504 -16.02 -35.85 4.25
C ASN A 504 -15.63 -37.31 4.58
N ALA A 505 -16.51 -38.01 5.29
CA ALA A 505 -16.33 -39.41 5.67
C ALA A 505 -16.16 -40.40 4.49
N SER A 506 -16.38 -39.97 3.23
CA SER A 506 -16.26 -40.81 2.02
C SER A 506 -14.84 -40.91 1.41
N GLY A 507 -13.80 -40.33 2.05
CA GLY A 507 -12.40 -40.70 1.79
C GLY A 507 -11.55 -39.73 0.97
N ASN A 508 -12.11 -38.60 0.52
CA ASN A 508 -11.34 -37.49 -0.08
C ASN A 508 -11.36 -36.28 0.88
N ASN A 509 -10.85 -36.45 2.09
CA ASN A 509 -10.75 -35.35 3.07
C ASN A 509 -9.66 -34.36 2.62
N GLU A 510 -10.07 -33.22 2.04
CA GLU A 510 -9.16 -32.10 1.84
C GLU A 510 -8.89 -31.46 3.21
N HIS A 511 -7.68 -31.69 3.74
CA HIS A 511 -7.21 -31.12 5.01
C HIS A 511 -6.95 -29.61 4.96
N ILE A 512 -7.19 -28.99 3.80
CA ILE A 512 -7.01 -27.56 3.51
C ILE A 512 -8.16 -27.06 2.65
N PHE A 513 -8.44 -25.76 2.68
CA PHE A 513 -9.31 -25.14 1.69
C PHE A 513 -8.63 -25.08 0.33
N ASN A 514 -9.37 -25.36 -0.74
CA ASN A 514 -8.89 -25.07 -2.09
C ASN A 514 -8.77 -23.55 -2.31
N ARG A 515 -8.01 -23.17 -3.35
CA ARG A 515 -7.68 -21.77 -3.64
C ARG A 515 -8.91 -20.88 -3.84
N SER A 516 -9.89 -21.34 -4.61
CA SER A 516 -11.11 -20.57 -4.89
C SER A 516 -11.90 -20.31 -3.62
N GLU A 517 -11.93 -21.27 -2.70
CA GLU A 517 -12.69 -21.16 -1.47
C GLU A 517 -12.05 -20.19 -0.48
N VAL A 518 -10.72 -20.19 -0.36
CA VAL A 518 -10.00 -19.17 0.42
C VAL A 518 -10.26 -17.76 -0.13
N GLN A 519 -10.22 -17.59 -1.47
CA GLN A 519 -10.50 -16.30 -2.10
C GLN A 519 -11.95 -15.86 -1.86
N ARG A 520 -12.92 -16.78 -2.00
CA ARG A 520 -14.33 -16.51 -1.73
C ARG A 520 -14.57 -16.09 -0.29
N ILE A 521 -14.08 -16.87 0.68
CA ILE A 521 -14.23 -16.55 2.12
C ILE A 521 -13.57 -15.21 2.43
N ARG A 522 -12.34 -14.97 1.95
CA ARG A 522 -11.66 -13.69 2.16
C ARG A 522 -12.46 -12.52 1.59
N SER A 523 -12.98 -12.65 0.36
CA SER A 523 -13.77 -11.58 -0.28
C SER A 523 -15.08 -11.32 0.43
N MET A 524 -15.67 -12.31 1.11
CA MET A 524 -16.85 -12.08 1.96
C MET A 524 -16.54 -11.08 3.09
N PHE A 525 -15.38 -11.23 3.73
CA PHE A 525 -14.94 -10.30 4.77
C PHE A 525 -14.48 -8.95 4.22
N THR A 526 -13.54 -8.95 3.26
CA THR A 526 -12.91 -7.70 2.76
C THR A 526 -13.83 -6.89 1.84
N GLY A 527 -14.89 -7.51 1.32
CA GLY A 527 -15.92 -6.86 0.52
C GLY A 527 -17.17 -6.45 1.31
N TRP A 528 -17.22 -6.68 2.63
CA TRP A 528 -18.42 -6.44 3.44
C TRP A 528 -19.70 -7.13 2.90
N LEU A 529 -19.55 -8.39 2.47
CA LEU A 529 -20.63 -9.16 1.83
C LEU A 529 -21.37 -10.08 2.81
N ILE A 530 -20.90 -10.18 4.06
CA ILE A 530 -21.66 -10.83 5.14
C ILE A 530 -22.82 -9.89 5.49
N GLY A 531 -24.05 -10.37 5.33
CA GLY A 531 -25.25 -9.55 5.53
C GLY A 531 -25.31 -8.94 6.92
N ASP A 532 -25.79 -7.71 7.04
CA ASP A 532 -25.90 -7.04 8.33
C ASP A 532 -26.82 -7.80 9.30
N SER A 533 -26.46 -7.78 10.58
CA SER A 533 -27.32 -8.24 11.67
C SER A 533 -27.57 -7.09 12.61
N ASP A 534 -28.84 -6.80 12.86
CA ASP A 534 -29.24 -5.79 13.84
C ASP A 534 -28.66 -6.17 15.22
N VAL A 535 -28.81 -7.44 15.63
CA VAL A 535 -28.42 -7.96 16.96
C VAL A 535 -26.92 -7.92 17.20
N PHE A 536 -26.12 -8.36 16.22
CA PHE A 536 -24.66 -8.37 16.34
C PHE A 536 -24.03 -7.00 16.02
N GLY A 537 -24.81 -6.11 15.42
CA GLY A 537 -24.37 -4.82 14.95
C GLY A 537 -23.36 -4.95 13.79
N PRO A 538 -22.71 -3.84 13.42
CA PRO A 538 -21.70 -3.88 12.38
C PRO A 538 -20.47 -4.64 12.86
N TYR A 539 -19.95 -5.47 11.96
CA TYR A 539 -18.67 -6.13 12.17
C TYR A 539 -17.50 -5.35 11.58
N GLU A 540 -16.32 -5.65 12.08
CA GLU A 540 -15.04 -5.14 11.62
C GLU A 540 -14.05 -6.30 11.46
N LEU A 541 -13.35 -6.29 10.32
CA LEU A 541 -12.23 -7.18 10.06
C LEU A 541 -10.95 -6.56 10.65
N LEU A 542 -10.33 -7.26 11.60
CA LEU A 542 -9.06 -6.83 12.22
C LEU A 542 -7.86 -7.38 11.44
N ASN A 543 -7.95 -8.64 11.03
CA ASN A 543 -6.98 -9.28 10.17
C ASN A 543 -7.58 -10.53 9.52
N PHE A 544 -7.00 -10.93 8.40
CA PHE A 544 -7.24 -12.21 7.75
C PHE A 544 -5.88 -12.86 7.50
N THR A 545 -5.44 -13.70 8.42
CA THR A 545 -4.07 -14.21 8.42
C THR A 545 -4.02 -15.55 7.70
N LEU A 546 -3.33 -15.58 6.56
CA LEU A 546 -3.11 -16.80 5.81
C LEU A 546 -1.87 -17.53 6.33
N LEU A 547 -2.05 -18.80 6.72
CA LEU A 547 -0.94 -19.72 6.98
C LEU A 547 -0.10 -19.91 5.71
N ASP A 548 1.16 -20.33 5.88
CA ASP A 548 2.13 -20.49 4.79
C ASP A 548 1.61 -21.34 3.62
N ILE A 549 0.83 -22.38 3.93
CA ILE A 549 0.18 -23.26 2.95
C ILE A 549 -0.82 -22.54 2.03
N TYR A 550 -1.33 -21.37 2.44
CA TYR A 550 -2.25 -20.53 1.68
C TYR A 550 -1.58 -19.28 1.09
N LYS A 551 -0.27 -19.05 1.29
CA LYS A 551 0.40 -17.80 0.85
C LYS A 551 0.27 -17.55 -0.66
N ASP A 552 0.32 -18.59 -1.47
CA ASP A 552 0.23 -18.48 -2.94
C ASP A 552 -1.20 -18.25 -3.46
N VAL A 553 -2.21 -18.37 -2.60
CA VAL A 553 -3.62 -18.16 -2.97
C VAL A 553 -3.85 -16.75 -3.52
N LEU A 554 -3.13 -15.76 -3.01
CA LEU A 554 -3.27 -14.35 -3.40
C LEU A 554 -2.52 -13.99 -4.69
N ILE A 555 -1.70 -14.90 -5.22
CA ILE A 555 -0.94 -14.69 -6.46
C ILE A 555 -1.76 -15.26 -7.62
N THR A 556 -2.67 -14.48 -8.21
CA THR A 556 -3.36 -14.87 -9.46
C THR A 556 -2.37 -14.95 -10.61
N THR A 557 -1.60 -16.03 -10.72
CA THR A 557 -0.89 -16.32 -11.96
C THR A 557 -1.96 -16.56 -13.04
N SER A 558 -2.44 -15.49 -13.67
CA SER A 558 -2.86 -15.61 -15.06
C SER A 558 -1.61 -16.12 -15.75
N LYS A 559 -1.61 -17.38 -16.18
CA LYS A 559 -0.62 -17.86 -17.13
C LYS A 559 -0.81 -17.04 -18.39
N SER A 560 -0.23 -15.85 -18.47
CA SER A 560 0.08 -15.17 -19.71
C SER A 560 1.27 -15.90 -20.34
N GLY A 561 1.12 -17.21 -20.54
CA GLY A 561 1.98 -17.95 -21.42
C GLY A 561 1.56 -17.55 -22.82
N ILE A 562 2.42 -16.81 -23.53
CA ILE A 562 2.33 -16.67 -24.99
C ILE A 562 2.07 -18.08 -25.53
N SER A 563 0.94 -18.29 -26.21
CA SER A 563 0.59 -19.63 -26.69
C SER A 563 1.74 -20.15 -27.56
N LYS A 564 2.02 -21.45 -27.53
CA LYS A 564 3.09 -22.03 -28.37
C LYS A 564 2.93 -21.61 -29.84
N ASN A 565 1.68 -21.43 -30.28
CA ASN A 565 1.33 -20.97 -31.62
C ASN A 565 1.70 -19.49 -31.87
N ALA A 566 1.54 -18.61 -30.87
CA ALA A 566 1.95 -17.21 -30.96
C ALA A 566 3.49 -17.08 -30.97
N LEU A 567 4.21 -17.90 -30.19
CA LEU A 567 5.68 -17.92 -30.23
C LEU A 567 6.20 -18.41 -31.58
N ILE A 568 5.60 -19.45 -32.14
CA ILE A 568 5.88 -19.94 -33.50
C ILE A 568 5.60 -18.82 -34.52
N GLY A 569 4.50 -18.08 -34.37
CA GLY A 569 4.17 -16.95 -35.24
C GLY A 569 5.22 -15.82 -35.20
N ILE A 570 5.71 -15.45 -34.00
CA ILE A 570 6.75 -14.42 -33.84
C ILE A 570 8.08 -14.88 -34.46
N VAL A 571 8.46 -16.14 -34.24
CA VAL A 571 9.69 -16.70 -34.82
C VAL A 571 9.61 -16.76 -36.34
N LEU A 572 8.48 -17.23 -36.88
CA LEU A 572 8.25 -17.28 -38.33
C LEU A 572 8.20 -15.87 -38.96
N GLY A 573 7.60 -14.90 -38.28
CA GLY A 573 7.59 -13.50 -38.69
C GLY A 573 9.00 -12.89 -38.71
N GLY A 574 9.80 -13.15 -37.68
CA GLY A 574 11.20 -12.72 -37.62
C GLY A 574 12.05 -13.34 -38.73
N ILE A 575 11.88 -14.63 -39.00
CA ILE A 575 12.55 -15.33 -40.11
C ILE A 575 12.14 -14.72 -41.46
N ALA A 576 10.84 -14.47 -41.67
CA ALA A 576 10.35 -13.86 -42.91
C ALA A 576 10.92 -12.45 -43.13
N ILE A 577 11.01 -11.63 -42.07
CA ILE A 577 11.64 -10.30 -42.11
C ILE A 577 13.14 -10.41 -42.42
N ALA A 578 13.86 -11.34 -41.79
CA ALA A 578 15.28 -11.55 -42.05
C ALA A 578 15.55 -12.02 -43.49
N VAL A 579 14.73 -12.95 -44.01
CA VAL A 579 14.84 -13.45 -45.38
C VAL A 579 14.52 -12.35 -46.40
N THR A 580 13.49 -11.54 -46.14
CA THR A 580 13.14 -10.42 -47.03
C THR A 580 14.22 -9.32 -47.01
N LEU A 581 14.75 -8.95 -45.84
CA LEU A 581 15.90 -8.03 -45.74
C LEU A 581 17.13 -8.58 -46.46
N SER A 582 17.46 -9.87 -46.27
CA SER A 582 18.56 -10.53 -46.97
C SER A 582 18.37 -10.54 -48.49
N ALA A 583 17.15 -10.80 -48.97
CA ALA A 583 16.82 -10.75 -50.40
C ALA A 583 16.91 -9.33 -50.97
N VAL A 584 16.47 -8.31 -50.23
CA VAL A 584 16.59 -6.90 -50.62
C VAL A 584 18.06 -6.46 -50.67
N VAL A 585 18.86 -6.82 -49.67
CA VAL A 585 20.31 -6.57 -49.66
C VAL A 585 20.98 -7.28 -50.83
N THR A 586 20.61 -8.54 -51.11
CA THR A 586 21.13 -9.30 -52.25
C THR A 586 20.74 -8.68 -53.58
N LEU A 587 19.50 -8.21 -53.73
CA LEU A 587 19.03 -7.48 -54.92
C LEU A 587 19.74 -6.14 -55.10
N LEU A 588 20.03 -5.42 -54.01
CA LEU A 588 20.83 -4.19 -54.04
C LEU A 588 22.27 -4.49 -54.44
N ILE A 589 22.89 -5.55 -53.90
CA ILE A 589 24.23 -6.01 -54.28
C ILE A 589 24.25 -6.43 -55.76
N ILE A 590 23.24 -7.15 -56.24
CA ILE A 590 23.13 -7.56 -57.65
C ILE A 590 22.92 -6.33 -58.55
N ARG A 591 22.10 -5.35 -58.17
CA ARG A 591 21.96 -4.09 -58.91
C ARG A 591 23.26 -3.29 -58.96
N VAL A 592 24.02 -3.26 -57.86
CA VAL A 592 25.35 -2.65 -57.81
C VAL A 592 26.34 -3.41 -58.68
N ARG A 593 26.34 -4.75 -58.66
CA ARG A 593 27.21 -5.59 -59.49
C ARG A 593 26.87 -5.51 -60.98
N LEU A 594 25.59 -5.44 -61.36
CA LEU A 594 25.15 -5.23 -62.74
C LEU A 594 25.45 -3.81 -63.23
N ARG A 595 25.38 -2.80 -62.35
CA ARG A 595 25.83 -1.42 -62.63
C ARG A 595 27.35 -1.37 -62.84
N ASN A 596 28.10 -2.18 -62.09
CA ASN A 596 29.56 -2.30 -62.23
C ASN A 596 29.98 -3.10 -63.48
N TYR A 597 29.16 -4.05 -63.97
CA TYR A 597 29.46 -4.78 -65.21
C TYR A 597 29.46 -3.92 -66.49
N ARG A 598 28.86 -2.72 -66.47
CA ARG A 598 28.96 -1.73 -67.57
C ARG A 598 30.16 -0.79 -67.47
N VAL A 599 30.96 -0.87 -66.40
CA VAL A 599 32.07 0.06 -66.13
C VAL A 599 33.43 -0.66 -66.02
N VAL A 600 33.47 -1.99 -66.14
CA VAL A 600 34.74 -2.75 -66.21
C VAL A 600 35.27 -2.75 -67.65
N SER A 601 35.86 -1.63 -68.04
CA SER A 601 36.99 -1.61 -68.98
C SER A 601 37.94 -0.50 -68.55
N LYS A 602 38.78 -0.83 -67.57
CA LYS A 602 40.18 -0.42 -67.39
C LYS A 602 40.56 -0.31 -65.89
N ARG A 603 41.52 -1.17 -65.51
CA ARG A 603 42.64 -0.99 -64.55
C ARG A 603 42.29 -0.55 -63.11
N SER A 604 42.45 -1.42 -62.10
CA SER A 604 43.71 -1.87 -61.43
C SER A 604 44.01 -1.05 -60.18
N HIS A 605 43.90 -1.71 -59.01
CA HIS A 605 44.42 -1.40 -57.67
C HIS A 605 44.31 0.04 -57.16
N ALA A 606 43.34 0.27 -56.26
CA ALA A 606 43.24 1.47 -55.43
C ALA A 606 43.35 1.08 -53.95
N SER A 607 44.41 1.58 -53.30
CA SER A 607 44.51 1.77 -51.85
C SER A 607 43.63 2.94 -51.42
N LYS A 608 43.26 2.94 -50.12
CA LYS A 608 42.50 3.97 -49.36
C LYS A 608 42.56 5.37 -50.00
N ALA A 609 41.40 5.86 -50.45
CA ALA A 609 41.26 7.22 -50.95
C ALA A 609 41.37 8.23 -49.79
N SER A 610 42.43 9.04 -49.79
CA SER A 610 42.45 10.29 -49.04
C SER A 610 41.48 11.29 -49.67
N LEU A 611 40.74 12.02 -48.85
CA LEU A 611 40.00 13.21 -49.31
C LEU A 611 41.01 14.13 -50.00
N LYS A 612 40.77 14.52 -51.25
CA LYS A 612 41.49 15.60 -51.94
C LYS A 612 40.51 16.75 -52.10
N ILE A 613 40.81 17.88 -51.49
CA ILE A 613 40.07 19.12 -51.68
C ILE A 613 40.84 19.96 -52.69
N ASP A 614 40.22 20.25 -53.84
CA ASP A 614 40.85 21.03 -54.90
C ASP A 614 41.27 22.42 -54.38
N GLY A 615 42.55 22.76 -54.52
CA GLY A 615 43.12 24.05 -54.14
C GLY A 615 43.73 24.13 -52.73
N VAL A 616 43.70 23.07 -51.93
CA VAL A 616 44.23 23.03 -50.55
C VAL A 616 45.26 21.91 -50.39
N LYS A 617 46.45 22.20 -49.84
CA LYS A 617 47.54 21.23 -49.72
C LYS A 617 47.31 20.25 -48.55
N SER A 618 47.46 18.95 -48.78
CA SER A 618 47.52 17.97 -47.69
C SER A 618 48.92 17.96 -47.06
N PHE A 619 48.99 18.06 -45.74
CA PHE A 619 50.22 17.92 -44.96
C PHE A 619 50.15 16.66 -44.11
N THR A 620 51.31 16.06 -43.85
CA THR A 620 51.46 14.99 -42.86
C THR A 620 51.62 15.58 -41.45
N TYR A 621 51.36 14.79 -40.41
CA TYR A 621 51.56 15.25 -39.03
C TYR A 621 53.02 15.66 -38.78
N ALA A 622 53.97 14.90 -39.34
CA ALA A 622 55.40 15.16 -39.22
C ALA A 622 55.81 16.52 -39.81
N GLU A 623 55.25 16.91 -40.96
CA GLU A 623 55.52 18.21 -41.59
C GLU A 623 55.04 19.38 -40.71
N LEU A 624 53.86 19.26 -40.10
CA LEU A 624 53.30 20.30 -39.22
C LEU A 624 54.00 20.33 -37.84
N ALA A 625 54.42 19.17 -37.34
CA ALA A 625 55.22 19.08 -36.12
C ALA A 625 56.58 19.78 -36.31
N MET A 626 57.28 19.52 -37.42
CA MET A 626 58.53 20.23 -37.74
C MET A 626 58.31 21.74 -37.88
N ALA A 627 57.24 22.16 -38.56
CA ALA A 627 56.93 23.58 -38.76
C ALA A 627 56.68 24.36 -37.45
N THR A 628 56.25 23.67 -36.39
CA THR A 628 55.85 24.28 -35.09
C THR A 628 56.81 23.99 -33.94
N ASN A 629 57.94 23.34 -34.22
CA ASN A 629 58.86 22.80 -33.21
C ASN A 629 58.15 21.85 -32.24
N ASN A 630 57.46 20.84 -32.79
CA ASN A 630 56.65 19.85 -32.07
C ASN A 630 55.49 20.45 -31.26
N PHE A 631 54.77 21.42 -31.84
CA PHE A 631 53.64 22.08 -31.18
C PHE A 631 54.01 22.66 -29.80
N ASN A 632 55.22 23.24 -29.70
CA ASN A 632 55.75 23.81 -28.47
C ASN A 632 54.82 24.93 -27.94
N SER A 633 54.57 24.96 -26.65
CA SER A 633 53.73 25.99 -26.02
C SER A 633 54.26 27.41 -26.25
N SER A 634 55.57 27.58 -26.46
CA SER A 634 56.19 28.87 -26.79
C SER A 634 55.81 29.43 -28.17
N THR A 635 55.34 28.59 -29.10
CA THR A 635 54.86 29.02 -30.43
C THR A 635 53.34 29.18 -30.47
N GLN A 636 52.63 28.96 -29.36
CA GLN A 636 51.19 29.11 -29.27
C GLN A 636 50.78 30.58 -29.40
N VAL A 637 49.96 30.87 -30.41
CA VAL A 637 49.41 32.22 -30.67
C VAL A 637 47.97 32.38 -30.16
N GLY A 638 47.29 31.29 -29.80
CA GLY A 638 45.97 31.34 -29.18
C GLY A 638 45.40 29.97 -28.80
N GLN A 639 44.35 29.97 -27.98
CA GLN A 639 43.60 28.76 -27.60
C GLN A 639 42.12 29.11 -27.49
N GLY A 640 41.25 28.24 -28.02
CA GLY A 640 39.79 28.33 -27.90
C GLY A 640 39.18 27.00 -27.46
N GLY A 641 37.85 26.93 -27.39
CA GLY A 641 37.12 25.72 -26.93
C GLY A 641 37.32 24.47 -27.80
N TYR A 642 37.91 24.60 -28.98
CA TYR A 642 38.06 23.54 -29.98
C TYR A 642 39.53 23.22 -30.32
N GLY A 643 40.51 23.81 -29.61
CA GLY A 643 41.92 23.54 -29.88
C GLY A 643 42.88 24.70 -29.64
N LYS A 644 44.16 24.42 -29.85
CA LYS A 644 45.28 25.37 -29.75
C LYS A 644 45.76 25.76 -31.14
N VAL A 645 46.18 27.02 -31.29
CA VAL A 645 46.73 27.57 -32.54
C VAL A 645 48.19 27.93 -32.32
N TYR A 646 49.05 27.42 -33.20
CA TYR A 646 50.50 27.59 -33.16
C TYR A 646 50.97 28.40 -34.36
N ARG A 647 51.98 29.25 -34.16
CA ARG A 647 52.70 29.89 -35.25
C ARG A 647 53.73 28.91 -35.79
N GLY A 648 53.59 28.51 -37.05
CA GLY A 648 54.53 27.63 -37.72
C GLY A 648 55.20 28.29 -38.92
N THR A 649 56.33 27.74 -39.34
CA THR A 649 56.99 28.10 -40.61
C THR A 649 57.11 26.84 -41.46
N LEU A 650 56.44 26.81 -42.62
CA LEU A 650 56.49 25.69 -43.55
C LEU A 650 57.88 25.58 -44.21
N ALA A 651 58.18 24.44 -44.82
CA ALA A 651 59.47 24.18 -45.46
C ALA A 651 59.83 25.17 -46.59
N ASP A 652 58.83 25.81 -47.20
CA ASP A 652 59.01 26.86 -48.22
C ASP A 652 59.23 28.27 -47.64
N GLY A 653 59.32 28.40 -46.30
CA GLY A 653 59.49 29.67 -45.59
C GLY A 653 58.18 30.40 -45.26
N THR A 654 57.03 29.86 -45.66
CA THR A 654 55.73 30.50 -45.40
C THR A 654 55.37 30.44 -43.93
N VAL A 655 55.09 31.60 -43.31
CA VAL A 655 54.60 31.69 -41.93
C VAL A 655 53.10 31.43 -41.91
N VAL A 656 52.67 30.48 -41.09
CA VAL A 656 51.27 30.02 -41.02
C VAL A 656 50.79 29.92 -39.57
N ALA A 657 49.48 30.00 -39.37
CA ALA A 657 48.83 29.62 -38.13
C ALA A 657 48.28 28.19 -38.25
N ILE A 658 48.77 27.26 -37.43
CA ILE A 658 48.38 25.85 -37.44
C ILE A 658 47.47 25.60 -36.24
N LYS A 659 46.19 25.37 -36.52
CA LYS A 659 45.19 25.00 -35.51
C LYS A 659 45.18 23.49 -35.33
N ARG A 660 45.43 23.02 -34.11
CA ARG A 660 45.36 21.61 -33.72
C ARG A 660 44.14 21.40 -32.82
N ALA A 661 43.27 20.47 -33.20
CA ALA A 661 42.13 20.05 -32.38
C ALA A 661 42.63 19.45 -31.06
N GLN A 662 41.90 19.70 -29.97
CA GLN A 662 42.29 19.19 -28.65
C GLN A 662 41.85 17.74 -28.47
N GLU A 663 42.74 16.92 -27.91
CA GLU A 663 42.48 15.53 -27.54
C GLU A 663 41.33 15.50 -26.51
N GLY A 664 40.22 14.83 -26.86
CA GLY A 664 38.98 14.82 -26.06
C GLY A 664 37.95 15.91 -26.37
N SER A 665 38.12 16.72 -27.42
CA SER A 665 37.07 17.64 -27.88
C SER A 665 35.91 16.89 -28.57
N LEU A 666 34.67 17.35 -28.40
CA LEU A 666 33.46 16.82 -29.06
C LEU A 666 33.41 17.11 -30.59
N GLN A 667 34.51 17.57 -31.18
CA GLN A 667 34.59 17.86 -32.62
C GLN A 667 34.94 16.56 -33.35
N GLY A 668 33.93 15.91 -33.94
CA GLY A 668 34.12 14.69 -34.72
C GLY A 668 34.66 14.96 -36.13
N GLU A 669 35.00 13.88 -36.84
CA GLU A 669 35.46 13.87 -38.25
C GLU A 669 34.54 14.75 -39.14
N ARG A 670 33.23 14.74 -38.87
CA ARG A 670 32.23 15.45 -39.64
C ARG A 670 32.31 16.97 -39.45
N GLU A 671 32.55 17.45 -38.23
CA GLU A 671 32.75 18.88 -37.91
C GLU A 671 34.08 19.39 -38.46
N PHE A 672 35.14 18.58 -38.39
CA PHE A 672 36.45 18.88 -38.99
C PHE A 672 36.35 19.05 -40.51
N LEU A 673 35.70 18.12 -41.20
CA LEU A 673 35.48 18.21 -42.65
C LEU A 673 34.57 19.38 -43.04
N THR A 674 33.57 19.71 -42.20
CA THR A 674 32.70 20.87 -42.42
C THR A 674 33.46 22.20 -42.32
N GLU A 675 34.36 22.34 -41.33
CA GLU A 675 35.19 23.54 -41.15
C GLU A 675 36.14 23.74 -42.34
N ILE A 676 36.79 22.66 -42.81
CA ILE A 676 37.67 22.68 -43.99
C ILE A 676 36.89 23.03 -45.26
N GLN A 677 35.69 22.47 -45.44
CA GLN A 677 34.85 22.74 -46.61
C GLN A 677 34.29 24.17 -46.64
N LEU A 678 34.03 24.77 -45.47
CA LEU A 678 33.64 26.18 -45.36
C LEU A 678 34.81 27.12 -45.66
N LEU A 679 35.97 26.88 -45.03
CA LEU A 679 37.13 27.76 -45.17
C LEU A 679 37.77 27.69 -46.57
N SER A 680 37.73 26.53 -47.23
CA SER A 680 38.19 26.39 -48.63
C SER A 680 37.33 27.18 -49.63
N ARG A 681 36.09 27.53 -49.28
CA ARG A 681 35.15 28.25 -50.18
C ARG A 681 35.00 29.74 -49.87
N LEU A 682 35.56 30.20 -48.75
CA LEU A 682 35.51 31.60 -48.34
C LEU A 682 36.69 32.36 -48.95
N HIS A 683 36.41 33.28 -49.88
CA HIS A 683 37.43 34.14 -50.49
C HIS A 683 37.04 35.60 -50.27
N HIS A 684 37.61 36.23 -49.25
CA HIS A 684 37.39 37.64 -48.95
C HIS A 684 38.70 38.29 -48.53
N ARG A 685 38.97 39.51 -49.00
CA ARG A 685 40.24 40.25 -48.77
C ARG A 685 40.63 40.45 -47.30
N ASN A 686 39.67 40.31 -46.38
CA ASN A 686 39.86 40.50 -44.93
C ASN A 686 39.68 39.20 -44.12
N LEU A 687 39.60 38.03 -44.76
CA LEU A 687 39.51 36.73 -44.08
C LEU A 687 40.80 35.91 -44.30
N VAL A 688 41.13 35.06 -43.32
CA VAL A 688 42.32 34.19 -43.37
C VAL A 688 42.08 33.06 -44.37
N SER A 689 43.01 32.85 -45.31
CA SER A 689 42.91 31.78 -46.31
C SER A 689 43.38 30.45 -45.74
N LEU A 690 42.68 29.36 -46.06
CA LEU A 690 43.13 28.01 -45.73
C LEU A 690 44.22 27.56 -46.73
N ILE A 691 45.40 27.20 -46.23
CA ILE A 691 46.55 26.76 -47.06
C ILE A 691 46.60 25.22 -47.15
N GLY A 692 46.25 24.52 -46.07
CA GLY A 692 46.29 23.07 -46.02
C GLY A 692 45.60 22.45 -44.82
N TYR A 693 45.53 21.11 -44.81
CA TYR A 693 45.00 20.30 -43.71
C TYR A 693 45.82 19.02 -43.53
N CYS A 694 45.69 18.39 -42.36
CA CYS A 694 46.26 17.08 -42.04
C CYS A 694 45.15 16.20 -41.46
N ASP A 695 44.99 15.00 -42.00
CA ASP A 695 43.94 14.03 -41.66
C ASP A 695 44.58 12.64 -41.48
N GLU A 696 45.20 12.43 -40.32
CA GLU A 696 45.89 11.19 -39.94
C GLU A 696 45.32 10.68 -38.62
N GLU A 697 44.21 9.92 -38.68
CA GLU A 697 43.45 9.49 -37.50
C GLU A 697 43.81 8.08 -36.97
N GLY A 698 44.79 7.36 -37.57
CA GLY A 698 44.79 5.88 -37.47
C GLY A 698 45.96 5.12 -36.83
N GLU A 699 47.20 5.63 -36.77
CA GLU A 699 48.37 4.75 -36.47
C GLU A 699 49.45 5.38 -35.56
N GLN A 700 49.10 6.35 -34.71
CA GLN A 700 50.09 7.08 -33.90
C GLN A 700 50.90 6.18 -32.95
N VAL A 701 50.28 5.18 -32.31
CA VAL A 701 50.95 4.29 -31.36
C VAL A 701 51.91 3.31 -32.06
N ASN A 702 51.51 2.77 -33.22
CA ASN A 702 52.32 1.81 -33.97
C ASN A 702 53.51 2.51 -34.66
N ILE A 703 53.29 3.71 -35.19
CA ILE A 703 54.36 4.55 -35.78
C ILE A 703 55.33 5.02 -34.69
N ALA A 704 54.85 5.42 -33.51
CA ALA A 704 55.71 5.79 -32.38
C ALA A 704 56.54 4.60 -31.86
N TYR A 705 55.96 3.39 -31.84
CA TYR A 705 56.68 2.16 -31.48
C TYR A 705 57.78 1.82 -32.50
N GLN A 706 57.47 1.82 -33.80
CA GLN A 706 58.43 1.47 -34.86
C GLN A 706 59.56 2.49 -35.03
N SER A 707 59.35 3.74 -34.63
CA SER A 707 60.33 4.83 -34.72
C SER A 707 61.14 5.05 -33.42
N GLY A 708 60.92 4.25 -32.38
CA GLY A 708 61.61 4.39 -31.09
C GLY A 708 61.15 5.61 -30.27
N MET A 709 60.02 6.22 -30.63
CA MET A 709 59.46 7.43 -30.00
C MET A 709 58.29 7.11 -29.06
N ILE A 710 58.29 5.93 -28.45
CA ILE A 710 57.17 5.40 -27.66
C ILE A 710 56.79 6.28 -26.46
N PHE A 711 57.77 7.00 -25.88
CA PHE A 711 57.53 7.91 -24.75
C PHE A 711 56.79 9.19 -25.14
N SER A 712 56.71 9.52 -26.44
CA SER A 712 56.01 10.72 -26.93
C SER A 712 54.48 10.56 -27.01
N VAL A 713 53.98 9.33 -26.91
CA VAL A 713 52.54 8.99 -26.95
C VAL A 713 51.96 8.61 -25.58
N ILE A 714 52.78 8.71 -24.52
CA ILE A 714 52.36 8.42 -23.14
C ILE A 714 51.82 9.68 -22.49
N ASP A 715 50.68 9.57 -21.83
CA ASP A 715 50.06 10.68 -21.11
C ASP A 715 50.97 11.16 -19.97
N GLY A 716 51.32 12.45 -19.96
CA GLY A 716 52.16 13.07 -18.93
C GLY A 716 51.54 13.11 -17.53
N ARG A 717 50.28 12.67 -17.37
CA ARG A 717 49.63 12.44 -16.07
C ARG A 717 49.99 11.08 -15.46
N MET A 718 50.56 10.15 -16.23
CA MET A 718 51.13 8.92 -15.69
C MET A 718 52.39 9.32 -14.90
N GLY A 719 52.43 9.01 -13.59
CA GLY A 719 53.53 9.35 -12.69
C GLY A 719 54.88 8.71 -13.08
N SER A 720 55.86 8.65 -12.18
CA SER A 720 57.16 8.05 -12.51
C SER A 720 57.02 6.54 -12.77
N TYR A 721 57.46 6.09 -13.95
CA TYR A 721 57.49 4.68 -14.33
C TYR A 721 58.90 4.28 -14.81
N PRO A 722 59.33 3.02 -14.56
CA PRO A 722 60.51 2.48 -15.23
C PRO A 722 60.27 2.38 -16.74
N SER A 723 61.25 2.80 -17.55
CA SER A 723 61.17 2.77 -19.03
C SER A 723 60.90 1.36 -19.57
N GLU A 724 61.43 0.33 -18.90
CA GLU A 724 61.26 -1.08 -19.28
C GLU A 724 59.81 -1.59 -19.09
N CYS A 725 59.07 -1.06 -18.11
CA CYS A 725 57.66 -1.41 -17.88
C CYS A 725 56.78 -0.94 -19.04
N VAL A 726 57.03 0.27 -19.52
CA VAL A 726 56.31 0.88 -20.64
C VAL A 726 56.53 0.11 -21.93
N GLU A 727 57.77 -0.25 -22.24
CA GLU A 727 58.07 -1.02 -23.45
C GLU A 727 57.39 -2.40 -23.45
N LYS A 728 57.40 -3.09 -22.31
CA LYS A 728 56.71 -4.39 -22.15
C LYS A 728 55.18 -4.25 -22.25
N PHE A 729 54.62 -3.19 -21.68
CA PHE A 729 53.19 -2.93 -21.72
C PHE A 729 52.70 -2.64 -23.14
N VAL A 730 53.40 -1.77 -23.88
CA VAL A 730 53.02 -1.46 -25.27
C VAL A 730 53.27 -2.65 -26.20
N SER A 731 54.34 -3.42 -25.98
CA SER A 731 54.58 -4.65 -26.74
C SER A 731 53.47 -5.69 -26.54
N LEU A 732 52.95 -5.84 -25.31
CA LEU A 732 51.81 -6.70 -25.02
C LEU A 732 50.54 -6.19 -25.71
N ALA A 733 50.26 -4.89 -25.64
CA ALA A 733 49.12 -4.27 -26.30
C ALA A 733 49.13 -4.49 -27.83
N LEU A 734 50.30 -4.31 -28.47
CA LEU A 734 50.46 -4.54 -29.91
C LEU A 734 50.24 -6.01 -30.32
N LYS A 735 50.69 -6.97 -29.50
CA LYS A 735 50.44 -8.40 -29.73
C LYS A 735 48.95 -8.76 -29.59
N SER A 736 48.25 -8.15 -28.64
CA SER A 736 46.81 -8.35 -28.46
C SER A 736 45.95 -7.78 -29.60
N CYS A 737 46.49 -6.85 -30.39
CA CYS A 737 45.80 -6.19 -31.51
C CYS A 737 46.04 -6.82 -32.89
N GLN A 738 46.74 -7.96 -33.00
CA GLN A 738 46.99 -8.59 -34.31
C GLN A 738 45.69 -9.07 -34.98
N GLU A 739 45.57 -8.95 -36.30
CA GLU A 739 44.32 -9.32 -37.01
C GLU A 739 44.05 -10.83 -37.02
N GLU A 740 45.11 -11.65 -37.06
CA GLU A 740 45.02 -13.10 -37.02
C GLU A 740 44.78 -13.61 -35.59
N THR A 741 43.71 -14.37 -35.38
CA THR A 741 43.30 -14.87 -34.06
C THR A 741 44.31 -15.81 -33.42
N ASP A 742 45.04 -16.59 -34.22
CA ASP A 742 46.00 -17.60 -33.75
C ASP A 742 47.33 -16.96 -33.31
N SER A 743 47.55 -15.70 -33.69
CA SER A 743 48.76 -14.92 -33.43
C SER A 743 48.61 -14.02 -32.18
N ARG A 744 47.38 -13.95 -31.61
CA ARG A 744 47.08 -13.22 -30.38
C ARG A 744 47.44 -14.06 -29.14
N PRO A 745 48.01 -13.45 -28.09
CA PRO A 745 48.22 -14.13 -26.83
C PRO A 745 46.88 -14.52 -26.20
N SER A 746 46.83 -15.68 -25.54
CA SER A 746 45.66 -16.09 -24.76
C SER A 746 45.41 -15.14 -23.59
N MET A 747 44.17 -15.04 -23.11
CA MET A 747 43.87 -14.19 -21.94
C MET A 747 44.68 -14.57 -20.69
N ALA A 748 45.02 -15.85 -20.53
CA ALA A 748 45.88 -16.30 -19.45
C ALA A 748 47.32 -15.76 -19.58
N GLU A 749 47.85 -15.69 -20.80
CA GLU A 749 49.17 -15.09 -21.07
C GLU A 749 49.15 -13.56 -20.88
N VAL A 750 48.07 -12.89 -21.31
CA VAL A 750 47.90 -11.45 -21.09
C VAL A 750 47.92 -11.12 -19.60
N VAL A 751 47.14 -11.84 -18.79
CA VAL A 751 47.10 -11.64 -17.33
C VAL A 751 48.47 -11.89 -16.71
N ARG A 752 49.16 -12.98 -17.10
CA ARG A 752 50.48 -13.31 -16.59
C ARG A 752 51.54 -12.26 -16.93
N GLU A 753 51.52 -11.71 -18.14
CA GLU A 753 52.47 -10.65 -18.53
C GLU A 753 52.14 -9.31 -17.84
N LEU A 754 50.86 -8.98 -17.63
CA LEU A 754 50.47 -7.81 -16.84
C LEU A 754 50.90 -7.92 -15.37
N GLU A 755 50.79 -9.09 -14.76
CA GLU A 755 51.29 -9.34 -13.40
C GLU A 755 52.81 -9.18 -13.29
N LYS A 756 53.56 -9.62 -14.31
CA LYS A 756 55.02 -9.39 -14.37
C LYS A 756 55.36 -7.90 -14.51
N ILE A 757 54.63 -7.16 -15.34
CA ILE A 757 54.82 -5.71 -15.50
C ILE A 757 54.51 -4.99 -14.18
N TRP A 758 53.46 -5.42 -13.48
CA TRP A 758 53.10 -4.89 -12.16
C TRP A 758 54.22 -5.08 -11.13
N GLN A 759 54.83 -6.27 -11.07
CA GLN A 759 55.94 -6.56 -10.15
C GLN A 759 57.23 -5.76 -10.46
N MET A 760 57.32 -5.14 -11.63
CA MET A 760 58.47 -4.29 -12.02
C MET A 760 58.30 -2.82 -11.59
N MET A 761 57.14 -2.43 -11.07
CA MET A 761 56.90 -1.08 -10.56
C MET A 761 57.49 -0.92 -9.14
N PRO A 762 58.20 0.19 -8.83
CA PRO A 762 58.73 0.42 -7.49
C PRO A 762 57.58 0.63 -6.48
N GLU A 763 57.72 0.03 -5.29
CA GLU A 763 56.78 0.25 -4.18
C GLU A 763 56.78 1.72 -3.76
N SER A 764 55.59 2.31 -3.68
CA SER A 764 55.42 3.67 -3.17
C SER A 764 55.65 3.68 -1.65
N ASP A 765 56.79 4.24 -1.22
CA ASP A 765 57.04 4.61 0.18
C ASP A 765 56.04 5.68 0.64
N THR A 766 54.97 5.25 1.31
CA THR A 766 54.36 6.02 2.40
C THR A 766 54.17 5.05 3.57
N GLY A 767 54.97 5.25 4.61
CA GLY A 767 55.32 4.27 5.65
C GLY A 767 54.21 3.72 6.56
N ILE A 768 54.50 2.52 7.06
CA ILE A 768 54.03 1.84 8.28
C ILE A 768 55.30 1.77 9.17
N PRO A 769 55.35 1.91 10.54
CA PRO A 769 54.80 0.94 11.53
C PRO A 769 54.56 1.52 12.97
N GLU A 770 54.13 0.86 14.06
CA GLU A 770 53.71 -0.49 14.46
C GLU A 770 53.03 -0.40 15.85
N SER A 771 52.15 -1.37 16.14
CA SER A 771 51.68 -1.98 17.40
C SER A 771 51.99 -1.40 18.81
N ILE A 772 51.05 -1.59 19.76
CA ILE A 772 51.23 -2.41 20.99
C ILE A 772 49.85 -2.79 21.57
N ASP A 773 49.66 -4.09 21.77
CA ASP A 773 48.61 -4.73 22.58
C ASP A 773 48.72 -4.33 24.07
N THR A 774 47.58 -4.22 24.77
CA THR A 774 47.39 -4.83 26.10
C THR A 774 45.95 -4.67 26.60
N LEU A 775 45.24 -5.80 26.68
CA LEU A 775 44.22 -6.08 27.70
C LEU A 775 44.96 -6.60 28.96
N PRO A 776 44.45 -6.45 30.21
CA PRO A 776 43.30 -7.27 30.64
C PRO A 776 42.36 -6.74 31.77
N GLU A 777 41.19 -7.41 31.81
CA GLU A 777 40.42 -7.88 32.98
C GLU A 777 39.40 -7.00 33.76
N LYS A 778 38.11 -7.31 33.47
CA LYS A 778 37.06 -7.89 34.33
C LYS A 778 36.52 -7.19 35.60
N MET A 779 35.18 -7.26 35.66
CA MET A 779 34.24 -7.31 36.80
C MET A 779 33.98 -6.03 37.61
N THR A 780 32.77 -5.45 37.48
CA THR A 780 31.65 -5.51 38.47
C THR A 780 30.59 -4.44 38.15
N SER A 781 29.32 -4.79 38.39
CA SER A 781 28.18 -3.88 38.63
C SER A 781 27.83 -3.96 40.14
N PRO A 782 26.86 -3.21 40.73
CA PRO A 782 26.13 -1.94 40.42
C PRO A 782 26.30 -0.96 41.64
N PRO A 783 25.39 -0.06 42.13
CA PRO A 783 24.05 0.42 41.68
C PRO A 783 23.70 1.93 41.86
N TYR A 784 22.52 2.31 41.31
CA TYR A 784 21.53 3.35 41.72
C TYR A 784 21.99 4.73 42.27
N SER A 785 21.53 5.83 41.66
CA SER A 785 20.37 6.62 42.15
C SER A 785 20.27 8.06 41.60
N ALA A 786 19.01 8.45 41.31
CA ALA A 786 18.35 9.72 41.61
C ALA A 786 18.77 11.07 40.95
N SER A 787 17.88 11.52 40.06
CA SER A 787 16.97 12.67 40.25
C SER A 787 17.28 14.05 39.62
N SER A 788 16.19 14.59 39.05
CA SER A 788 15.81 16.01 38.93
C SER A 788 16.56 16.85 37.88
N SER A 789 16.00 17.86 37.22
CA SER A 789 14.63 18.37 37.07
C SER A 789 14.64 19.56 36.09
N MET A 790 13.45 19.94 35.61
CA MET A 790 13.06 21.23 34.97
C MET A 790 13.49 21.48 33.51
N VAL A 791 12.56 21.47 32.54
CA VAL A 791 11.52 22.49 32.22
C VAL A 791 12.12 23.83 31.76
N LYS A 792 12.05 24.11 30.45
CA LYS A 792 11.48 25.35 29.91
C LYS A 792 11.19 25.24 28.41
N ASN A 793 9.92 25.43 28.07
CA ASN A 793 9.40 25.72 26.74
C ASN A 793 9.75 27.14 26.30
N ALA A 794 9.89 27.33 24.98
CA ALA A 794 9.04 28.17 24.12
C ALA A 794 9.81 29.09 23.14
N TYR A 795 9.64 28.75 21.84
CA TYR A 795 9.34 29.58 20.68
C TYR A 795 9.92 31.01 20.52
N VAL A 796 10.54 31.26 19.36
CA VAL A 796 10.14 32.20 18.26
C VAL A 796 11.20 32.06 17.15
N SER A 797 10.87 31.39 16.04
CA SER A 797 10.59 31.94 14.70
C SER A 797 11.71 32.78 14.06
N SER A 798 12.33 32.24 13.01
CA SER A 798 12.78 33.01 11.85
C SER A 798 12.86 32.11 10.61
N ASP A 799 12.31 32.67 9.53
CA ASP A 799 12.03 32.16 8.20
C ASP A 799 13.20 31.67 7.31
N VAL A 800 12.82 30.71 6.43
CA VAL A 800 13.18 30.55 4.98
C VAL A 800 14.41 29.71 4.54
N SER A 801 14.04 28.54 3.97
CA SER A 801 14.42 27.95 2.65
C SER A 801 15.78 27.29 2.38
N GLY A 802 15.72 26.07 1.83
CA GLY A 802 16.79 25.50 0.99
C GLY A 802 17.03 23.99 1.18
N SER A 803 16.43 23.19 0.29
CA SER A 803 16.71 21.80 -0.11
C SER A 803 18.11 21.21 0.16
N ASP A 804 18.20 19.95 0.62
CA ASP A 804 18.55 18.80 -0.24
C ASP A 804 18.72 17.48 0.54
N LEU A 805 18.20 16.42 -0.08
CA LEU A 805 18.26 15.02 0.34
C LEU A 805 19.59 14.39 -0.08
N VAL A 806 20.26 13.67 0.82
CA VAL A 806 21.34 12.73 0.46
C VAL A 806 21.00 11.33 0.98
N SER A 807 20.73 10.44 0.01
CA SER A 807 20.59 8.99 0.16
C SER A 807 21.97 8.33 0.16
N GLY A 808 22.26 7.54 1.19
CA GLY A 808 23.48 6.75 1.33
C GLY A 808 23.51 5.49 0.45
N VAL A 809 24.69 5.23 -0.11
CA VAL A 809 25.07 4.25 -1.13
C VAL A 809 25.51 2.91 -0.49
N VAL A 810 25.28 1.80 -1.20
CA VAL A 810 25.90 0.47 -0.98
C VAL A 810 26.32 -0.08 -2.37
N PRO A 811 27.49 -0.75 -2.51
CA PRO A 811 28.68 -0.28 -3.21
C PRO A 811 28.75 -0.70 -4.69
N SER A 812 29.36 0.15 -5.54
CA SER A 812 29.80 -0.29 -6.87
C SER A 812 31.24 -0.79 -6.81
N ILE A 813 31.44 -2.04 -7.23
CA ILE A 813 32.74 -2.64 -7.50
C ILE A 813 33.45 -1.76 -8.55
N THR A 814 34.56 -1.14 -8.16
CA THR A 814 35.44 -0.40 -9.08
C THR A 814 36.26 -1.37 -9.92
N PRO A 815 36.19 -1.31 -11.27
CA PRO A 815 37.20 -1.92 -12.12
C PRO A 815 38.54 -1.23 -11.85
N ARG A 816 39.60 -2.01 -11.63
CA ARG A 816 40.96 -1.52 -11.40
C ARG A 816 41.56 -0.88 -12.64
#